data_AF-A0A1H6NZG2-F1
#
_entry.id   AF-A0A1H6NZG2-F1
#
_cell.length_a   1.000
_cell.length_b   1.000
_cell.length_c   1.000
_cell.angle_alpha   90.00
_cell.angle_beta   90.00
_cell.angle_gamma   90.00
#
_symmetry.space_group_name_H-M   'P 1'
#
loop_
_entity.id
_entity.type
_entity.pdbx_description
1 polymer ?
#
loop_
_entity_poly.entity_id
_entity_poly.type
_entity_poly.pdbx_seq_one_letter_code
_entity_poly.pdbx_strand_id
1 'polypeptide(L)'
;MSTYRLEKLLAPQALALVGASPRPGSLGAAVLRNIRAAGYAGKFGVVNPVHPDIEGHKTFPSLDALPFSPDLVVVTAPAAAVPGIISAAAIKGAAGAVILSSGLGHGANSFAAAALDAAKNGGLRLIGPNCLGLLVPQHRLNASFAAHMPSEGSLALISQSGAIVAAMVDWAARRPVGFSGIVSIGDQLDVDLADCLDYFASDPGTRAILLYLEAIPDARKFMSAARAAARVKPVVVVKAGRMAQGAKAAATHTGALAGADAVYDAAFRRAGLLRVFDLRELFDCAEVLAGGVEPRGRRLSILTNGGGLGILAVDRLVELGGVPADLGRAVRSRLDDALGGWSGSNPVDVGGDAGADVYRAALDALLDDADNDAVLVMNVQTAVADPVAIAHAVADTVSEHRGNGSGSLPKPVLAAFVGADAAVSAPLDSAAIPNFPTEDDAIRAFIYGVHHYESMQALMATPPGVMADAKVDRAAAQRVLDQAIGEGRGWLDPLEIAAVFDAYDIPIVPTRMAANVDEAVSLSEGFFRKGHAVVMKILSRDIVHKSDVGGVVLGLRDTDAVRLAHGAMMEAVTAKCPDARIAGVIVQPMIMRPRARELIAGLADDPTFGPVVAFGRGGTAVEIINDKALALPPLDMKLADDLVKRTAVARQLAGYRDVPAVKEDAVQMTLLKLSQMAIDLPLIRELDINPLLADEAGVLALDVRIAVAVPERLFAGQTRLAIRPFPAAWQRDVVLQDGETVHLRPVVPEDEAAIKHLLDHTDAVDLHSRFLGAIKEFPHPFVARLTQLDYARAMAFAAVAPGGGEILGVSRLHSDSQYRTAEYAVLVRSDRKGHGLGWALMTELIRYAKSEGLLELHGDVLQSNDGMQQMCRALGFQVASDPEDPAVALVSLDLRTQ
;
A
#
# COMPACT_ATOMS: atom_id res chain seq x y z
N MET A 1 -3.59 4.17 -19.17
CA MET A 1 -3.48 4.72 -17.79
C MET A 1 -4.71 4.42 -16.95
N SER A 2 -4.55 4.16 -15.65
CA SER A 2 -5.67 3.82 -14.75
C SER A 2 -6.64 5.01 -14.78
N THR A 3 -6.04 6.20 -14.84
CA THR A 3 -6.57 7.53 -15.11
C THR A 3 -7.02 7.82 -16.57
N TYR A 4 -6.94 6.88 -17.50
CA TYR A 4 -7.31 7.11 -18.92
C TYR A 4 -8.73 7.66 -19.00
N ARG A 5 -8.86 8.85 -19.60
CA ARG A 5 -10.08 9.67 -19.69
C ARG A 5 -10.70 10.13 -18.36
N LEU A 6 -10.16 9.79 -17.19
CA LEU A 6 -10.76 10.21 -15.90
C LEU A 6 -10.77 11.74 -15.72
N GLU A 7 -9.76 12.45 -16.22
CA GLU A 7 -9.75 13.92 -16.20
C GLU A 7 -10.98 14.50 -16.91
N LYS A 8 -11.33 13.96 -18.09
CA LYS A 8 -12.55 14.38 -18.82
C LYS A 8 -13.85 14.03 -18.10
N LEU A 9 -13.83 13.09 -17.15
CA LEU A 9 -15.00 12.68 -16.36
C LEU A 9 -15.14 13.56 -15.11
N LEU A 10 -14.03 14.00 -14.52
CA LEU A 10 -14.01 14.82 -13.32
C LEU A 10 -14.01 16.33 -13.62
N ALA A 11 -13.47 16.72 -14.77
CA ALA A 11 -13.46 18.09 -15.30
C ALA A 11 -14.11 18.16 -16.71
N PRO A 12 -15.36 17.69 -16.90
CA PRO A 12 -16.00 17.72 -18.21
C PRO A 12 -16.24 19.17 -18.67
N GLN A 13 -16.06 19.43 -19.97
CA GLN A 13 -16.48 20.67 -20.60
C GLN A 13 -17.89 20.56 -21.16
N ALA A 14 -18.33 19.34 -21.48
CA ALA A 14 -19.67 19.04 -21.98
C ALA A 14 -20.30 17.83 -21.27
N LEU A 15 -21.57 17.97 -20.87
CA LEU A 15 -22.31 17.02 -20.04
C LEU A 15 -23.68 16.70 -20.66
N ALA A 16 -24.05 15.42 -20.68
CA ALA A 16 -25.38 14.97 -21.05
C ALA A 16 -26.03 14.15 -19.93
N LEU A 17 -27.27 14.46 -19.55
CA LEU A 17 -28.08 13.67 -18.63
C LEU A 17 -29.10 12.83 -19.40
N VAL A 18 -28.96 11.51 -19.36
CA VAL A 18 -29.87 10.55 -20.01
C VAL A 18 -30.76 9.91 -18.97
N GLY A 19 -32.08 10.08 -19.12
CA GLY A 19 -33.07 9.54 -18.18
C GLY A 19 -33.60 10.53 -17.15
N ALA A 20 -33.44 11.84 -17.40
CA ALA A 20 -34.22 12.87 -16.70
C ALA A 20 -35.72 12.61 -16.88
N SER A 21 -36.54 12.94 -15.89
CA SER A 21 -37.97 12.66 -15.93
C SER A 21 -38.74 13.72 -15.14
N PRO A 22 -39.95 14.14 -15.57
CA PRO A 22 -40.78 15.07 -14.82
C PRO A 22 -41.45 14.43 -13.58
N ARG A 23 -41.34 13.10 -13.42
CA ARG A 23 -41.92 12.38 -12.28
C ARG A 23 -41.31 12.86 -10.95
N PRO A 24 -42.13 13.33 -9.99
CA PRO A 24 -41.65 13.71 -8.67
C PRO A 24 -40.91 12.56 -7.99
N GLY A 25 -39.79 12.88 -7.34
CA GLY A 25 -38.95 11.90 -6.64
C GLY A 25 -38.17 10.94 -7.56
N SER A 26 -38.17 11.15 -8.88
CA SER A 26 -37.32 10.35 -9.76
C SER A 26 -35.85 10.75 -9.66
N LEU A 27 -34.96 9.76 -9.83
CA LEU A 27 -33.51 9.95 -9.77
C LEU A 27 -33.02 11.00 -10.78
N GLY A 28 -33.50 10.91 -12.02
CA GLY A 28 -33.15 11.86 -13.07
C GLY A 28 -33.59 13.29 -12.78
N ALA A 29 -34.72 13.50 -12.09
CA ALA A 29 -35.14 14.83 -11.63
C ALA A 29 -34.21 15.38 -10.53
N ALA A 30 -33.79 14.53 -9.60
CA ALA A 30 -32.84 14.94 -8.55
C ALA A 30 -31.49 15.37 -9.14
N VAL A 31 -30.93 14.57 -10.05
CA VAL A 31 -29.65 14.87 -10.71
C VAL A 31 -29.75 16.14 -11.56
N LEU A 32 -30.84 16.33 -12.31
CA LEU A 32 -31.06 17.56 -13.08
C LEU A 32 -31.05 18.80 -12.19
N ARG A 33 -31.77 18.76 -11.06
CA ARG A 33 -31.80 19.86 -10.10
C ARG A 33 -30.43 20.12 -9.47
N ASN A 34 -29.69 19.08 -9.15
CA ASN A 34 -28.36 19.20 -8.55
C ASN A 34 -27.34 19.84 -9.51
N ILE A 35 -27.29 19.40 -10.76
CA ILE A 35 -26.41 20.01 -11.78
C ILE A 35 -26.72 21.50 -11.96
N ARG A 36 -28.01 21.86 -11.98
CA ARG A 36 -28.45 23.26 -12.09
C ARG A 36 -28.11 24.08 -10.84
N ALA A 37 -28.38 23.54 -9.66
CA ALA A 37 -28.16 24.23 -8.39
C ALA A 37 -26.66 24.48 -8.15
N ALA A 38 -25.80 23.56 -8.58
CA ALA A 38 -24.35 23.75 -8.54
C ALA A 38 -23.87 24.85 -9.50
N GLY A 39 -24.64 25.16 -10.56
CA GLY A 39 -24.27 26.19 -11.53
C GLY A 39 -23.17 25.73 -12.50
N TYR A 40 -23.25 24.49 -12.97
CA TYR A 40 -22.30 23.92 -13.93
C TYR A 40 -22.09 24.84 -15.13
N ALA A 41 -20.83 25.19 -15.40
CA ALA A 41 -20.46 26.21 -16.38
C ALA A 41 -20.28 25.67 -17.80
N GLY A 42 -20.15 24.35 -17.97
CA GLY A 42 -19.94 23.69 -19.26
C GLY A 42 -21.22 23.57 -20.10
N LYS A 43 -21.08 23.02 -21.31
CA LYS A 43 -22.23 22.69 -22.16
C LYS A 43 -23.06 21.61 -21.49
N PHE A 44 -24.37 21.81 -21.35
CA PHE A 44 -25.25 20.86 -20.68
C PHE A 44 -26.48 20.55 -21.54
N GLY A 45 -26.82 19.27 -21.63
CA GLY A 45 -27.97 18.78 -22.40
C GLY A 45 -28.71 17.67 -21.67
N VAL A 46 -30.04 17.63 -21.84
CA VAL A 46 -30.91 16.61 -21.24
C VAL A 46 -31.47 15.73 -22.36
N VAL A 47 -31.35 14.41 -22.23
CA VAL A 47 -31.83 13.44 -23.22
C VAL A 47 -33.03 12.69 -22.66
N ASN A 48 -34.18 12.86 -23.32
CA ASN A 48 -35.41 12.14 -23.04
C ASN A 48 -36.22 11.97 -24.35
N PRO A 49 -36.58 10.73 -24.74
CA PRO A 49 -37.28 10.48 -26.01
C PRO A 49 -38.76 10.88 -26.01
N VAL A 50 -39.36 11.12 -24.85
CA VAL A 50 -40.81 11.33 -24.69
C VAL A 50 -41.17 12.78 -24.39
N HIS A 51 -40.45 13.41 -23.46
CA HIS A 51 -40.79 14.75 -22.97
C HIS A 51 -39.86 15.78 -23.60
N PRO A 52 -40.36 16.77 -24.37
CA PRO A 52 -39.54 17.81 -25.03
C PRO A 52 -39.01 18.90 -24.07
N ASP A 53 -39.59 18.99 -22.87
CA ASP A 53 -39.18 19.88 -21.79
C ASP A 53 -39.31 19.14 -20.44
N ILE A 54 -38.34 19.34 -19.55
CA ILE A 54 -38.37 18.84 -18.17
C ILE A 54 -37.88 19.95 -17.24
N GLU A 55 -38.73 20.41 -16.33
CA GLU A 55 -38.42 21.49 -15.37
C GLU A 55 -37.88 22.79 -16.04
N GLY A 56 -38.39 23.11 -17.23
CA GLY A 56 -37.98 24.27 -18.02
C GLY A 56 -36.67 24.09 -18.79
N HIS A 57 -36.15 22.86 -18.86
CA HIS A 57 -35.02 22.49 -19.73
C HIS A 57 -35.51 21.78 -20.97
N LYS A 58 -35.16 22.34 -22.13
CA LYS A 58 -35.30 21.68 -23.41
C LYS A 58 -34.55 20.35 -23.41
N THR A 59 -35.22 19.30 -23.85
CA THR A 59 -34.62 17.98 -24.00
C THR A 59 -34.35 17.63 -25.46
N PHE A 60 -33.53 16.61 -25.66
CA PHE A 60 -33.22 16.02 -26.95
C PHE A 60 -33.68 14.56 -26.96
N PRO A 61 -34.21 14.05 -28.10
CA PRO A 61 -34.75 12.69 -28.15
C PRO A 61 -33.67 11.60 -28.08
N SER A 62 -32.42 11.93 -28.41
CA SER A 62 -31.28 11.01 -28.41
C SER A 62 -29.96 11.77 -28.15
N LEU A 63 -28.90 11.03 -27.83
CA LEU A 63 -27.54 11.60 -27.72
C LEU A 63 -27.03 12.18 -29.05
N ASP A 64 -27.44 11.60 -30.18
CA ASP A 64 -27.03 12.08 -31.50
C ASP A 64 -27.63 13.46 -31.83
N ALA A 65 -28.86 13.72 -31.37
CA ALA A 65 -29.53 15.01 -31.56
C ALA A 65 -28.90 16.17 -30.75
N LEU A 66 -27.95 15.89 -29.84
CA LEU A 66 -27.24 16.94 -29.11
C LEU A 66 -26.36 17.76 -30.07
N PRO A 67 -26.33 19.10 -29.91
CA PRO A 67 -25.52 19.99 -30.75
C PRO A 67 -24.02 19.98 -30.39
N PHE A 68 -23.61 19.09 -29.48
CA PHE A 68 -22.24 18.90 -29.03
C PHE A 68 -22.00 17.42 -28.71
N SER A 69 -20.73 17.00 -28.71
CA SER A 69 -20.32 15.72 -28.15
C SER A 69 -20.06 15.89 -26.66
N PRO A 70 -20.76 15.15 -25.77
CA PRO A 70 -20.53 15.25 -24.33
C PRO A 70 -19.21 14.57 -23.96
N ASP A 71 -18.44 15.13 -23.01
CA ASP A 71 -17.32 14.43 -22.38
C ASP A 71 -17.87 13.36 -21.42
N LEU A 72 -18.87 13.74 -20.63
CA LEU A 72 -19.51 12.90 -19.62
C LEU A 72 -21.00 12.68 -19.91
N VAL A 73 -21.44 11.42 -19.85
CA VAL A 73 -22.86 11.04 -19.89
C VAL A 73 -23.32 10.50 -18.54
N VAL A 74 -24.30 11.14 -17.90
CA VAL A 74 -24.89 10.68 -16.64
C VAL A 74 -26.15 9.88 -16.95
N VAL A 75 -26.22 8.63 -16.48
CA VAL A 75 -27.28 7.69 -16.83
C VAL A 75 -28.14 7.36 -15.61
N THR A 76 -29.41 7.75 -15.67
CA THR A 76 -30.45 7.43 -14.68
C THR A 76 -31.60 6.61 -15.28
N ALA A 77 -31.35 6.00 -16.44
CA ALA A 77 -32.33 5.19 -17.19
C ALA A 77 -32.46 3.76 -16.66
N PRO A 78 -33.57 3.04 -16.92
CA PRO A 78 -33.71 1.63 -16.50
C PRO A 78 -32.57 0.74 -16.98
N ALA A 79 -32.19 -0.27 -16.18
CA ALA A 79 -31.03 -1.14 -16.42
C ALA A 79 -30.97 -1.73 -17.85
N ALA A 80 -32.12 -2.15 -18.40
CA ALA A 80 -32.21 -2.73 -19.74
C ALA A 80 -31.84 -1.76 -20.87
N ALA A 81 -31.99 -0.44 -20.65
CA ALA A 81 -31.65 0.57 -21.65
C ALA A 81 -30.17 0.98 -21.60
N VAL A 82 -29.47 0.70 -20.50
CA VAL A 82 -28.09 1.17 -20.27
C VAL A 82 -27.12 0.73 -21.38
N PRO A 83 -27.07 -0.55 -21.82
CA PRO A 83 -26.12 -0.94 -22.87
C PRO A 83 -26.28 -0.16 -24.18
N GLY A 84 -27.54 0.10 -24.59
CA GLY A 84 -27.83 0.90 -25.78
C GLY A 84 -27.42 2.37 -25.63
N ILE A 85 -27.61 2.94 -24.43
CA ILE A 85 -27.17 4.31 -24.12
C ILE A 85 -25.64 4.41 -24.16
N ILE A 86 -24.92 3.45 -23.58
CA ILE A 86 -23.45 3.43 -23.60
C ILE A 86 -22.93 3.29 -25.03
N SER A 87 -23.53 2.42 -25.85
CA SER A 87 -23.19 2.31 -27.27
C SER A 87 -23.39 3.63 -28.03
N ALA A 88 -24.52 4.31 -27.82
CA ALA A 88 -24.78 5.61 -28.45
C ALA A 88 -23.83 6.71 -27.95
N ALA A 89 -23.47 6.72 -26.67
CA ALA A 89 -22.49 7.64 -26.09
C ALA A 89 -21.11 7.43 -26.71
N ALA A 90 -20.70 6.18 -26.86
CA ALA A 90 -19.45 5.80 -27.50
C ALA A 90 -19.38 6.28 -28.97
N ILE A 91 -20.46 6.07 -29.74
CA ILE A 91 -20.56 6.55 -31.15
C ILE A 91 -20.48 8.07 -31.23
N LYS A 92 -21.13 8.80 -30.30
CA LYS A 92 -21.10 10.27 -30.23
C LYS A 92 -19.73 10.82 -29.82
N GLY A 93 -18.81 9.96 -29.38
CA GLY A 93 -17.44 10.31 -28.99
C GLY A 93 -17.30 10.68 -27.51
N ALA A 94 -18.20 10.23 -26.63
CA ALA A 94 -18.10 10.53 -25.21
C ALA A 94 -16.86 9.91 -24.56
N ALA A 95 -16.27 10.63 -23.61
CA ALA A 95 -15.09 10.16 -22.89
C ALA A 95 -15.47 9.08 -21.86
N GLY A 96 -16.59 9.27 -21.17
CA GLY A 96 -17.08 8.35 -20.16
C GLY A 96 -18.56 8.51 -19.81
N ALA A 97 -19.05 7.58 -19.00
CA ALA A 97 -20.39 7.62 -18.45
C ALA A 97 -20.40 7.26 -16.96
N VAL A 98 -21.29 7.92 -16.21
CA VAL A 98 -21.57 7.62 -14.80
C VAL A 98 -22.96 7.00 -14.73
N ILE A 99 -23.03 5.73 -14.34
CA ILE A 99 -24.25 4.95 -14.32
C ILE A 99 -24.77 4.90 -12.87
N LEU A 100 -25.84 5.64 -12.58
CA LEU A 100 -26.43 5.63 -11.24
C LEU A 100 -27.39 4.44 -11.07
N SER A 101 -27.96 3.96 -12.18
CA SER A 101 -28.93 2.87 -12.18
C SER A 101 -28.34 1.59 -11.58
N SER A 102 -29.13 0.93 -10.73
CA SER A 102 -28.82 -0.38 -10.18
C SER A 102 -29.49 -1.51 -10.99
N GLY A 103 -29.19 -2.77 -10.63
CA GLY A 103 -29.89 -3.93 -11.20
C GLY A 103 -29.44 -4.33 -12.61
N LEU A 104 -28.21 -3.98 -13.01
CA LEU A 104 -27.63 -4.41 -14.29
C LEU A 104 -27.25 -5.91 -14.30
N GLY A 105 -27.12 -6.52 -13.11
CA GLY A 105 -26.79 -7.94 -12.94
C GLY A 105 -25.31 -8.26 -13.18
N HIS A 106 -24.90 -9.48 -12.84
CA HIS A 106 -23.53 -9.98 -12.99
C HIS A 106 -23.47 -11.19 -13.92
N GLY A 107 -22.29 -11.45 -14.49
CA GLY A 107 -22.04 -12.56 -15.43
C GLY A 107 -22.18 -12.18 -16.91
N ALA A 108 -21.79 -13.09 -17.81
CA ALA A 108 -21.61 -12.80 -19.24
C ALA A 108 -22.89 -12.35 -19.98
N ASN A 109 -24.08 -12.74 -19.50
CA ASN A 109 -25.36 -12.40 -20.12
C ASN A 109 -26.06 -11.20 -19.44
N SER A 110 -25.38 -10.48 -18.57
CA SER A 110 -25.97 -9.36 -17.83
C SER A 110 -25.95 -8.05 -18.64
N PHE A 111 -26.78 -7.09 -18.25
CA PHE A 111 -26.70 -5.73 -18.81
C PHE A 111 -25.37 -5.06 -18.47
N ALA A 112 -24.74 -5.44 -17.35
CA ALA A 112 -23.41 -4.91 -16.99
C ALA A 112 -22.34 -5.39 -17.98
N ALA A 113 -22.32 -6.67 -18.33
CA ALA A 113 -21.39 -7.20 -19.33
C ALA A 113 -21.57 -6.53 -20.70
N ALA A 114 -22.82 -6.42 -21.17
CA ALA A 114 -23.14 -5.75 -22.43
C ALA A 114 -22.75 -4.26 -22.44
N ALA A 115 -22.94 -3.55 -21.32
CA ALA A 115 -22.53 -2.16 -21.19
C ALA A 115 -21.00 -2.02 -21.19
N LEU A 116 -20.28 -2.90 -20.50
CA LEU A 116 -18.82 -2.91 -20.48
C LEU A 116 -18.23 -3.19 -21.87
N ASP A 117 -18.80 -4.15 -22.61
CA ASP A 117 -18.37 -4.45 -23.97
C ASP A 117 -18.60 -3.27 -24.92
N ALA A 118 -19.77 -2.61 -24.82
CA ALA A 118 -20.05 -1.40 -25.58
C ALA A 118 -19.07 -0.26 -25.26
N ALA A 119 -18.71 -0.08 -23.99
CA ALA A 119 -17.75 0.93 -23.57
C ALA A 119 -16.33 0.63 -24.10
N LYS A 120 -15.86 -0.62 -23.96
CA LYS A 120 -14.55 -1.07 -24.46
C LYS A 120 -14.40 -0.87 -25.96
N ASN A 121 -15.44 -1.20 -26.75
CA ASN A 121 -15.41 -1.07 -28.20
C ASN A 121 -15.27 0.38 -28.69
N GLY A 122 -15.77 1.36 -27.93
CA GLY A 122 -15.63 2.78 -28.26
C GLY A 122 -14.60 3.54 -27.41
N GLY A 123 -13.80 2.83 -26.61
CA GLY A 123 -12.78 3.44 -25.74
C GLY A 123 -13.33 4.36 -24.65
N LEU A 124 -14.59 4.16 -24.23
CA LEU A 124 -15.31 4.93 -23.21
C LEU A 124 -15.08 4.31 -21.82
N ARG A 125 -15.03 5.13 -20.75
CA ARG A 125 -14.92 4.66 -19.36
C ARG A 125 -16.23 4.69 -18.58
N LEU A 126 -16.47 3.73 -17.69
CA LEU A 126 -17.70 3.64 -16.88
C LEU A 126 -17.42 3.79 -15.38
N ILE A 127 -18.12 4.72 -14.73
CA ILE A 127 -18.21 4.83 -13.27
C ILE A 127 -19.56 4.27 -12.81
N GLY A 128 -19.55 3.50 -11.73
CA GLY A 128 -20.72 2.71 -11.30
C GLY A 128 -20.70 1.31 -11.91
N PRO A 129 -21.86 0.67 -12.14
CA PRO A 129 -23.22 1.14 -11.89
C PRO A 129 -23.54 1.26 -10.38
N ASN A 130 -24.81 1.48 -10.05
CA ASN A 130 -25.31 1.44 -8.66
C ASN A 130 -24.51 2.38 -7.72
N CYS A 131 -24.29 3.61 -8.17
CA CYS A 131 -23.52 4.60 -7.45
C CYS A 131 -24.35 5.85 -7.14
N LEU A 132 -23.87 6.70 -6.23
CA LEU A 132 -24.47 8.01 -5.97
C LEU A 132 -24.23 8.99 -7.14
N GLY A 133 -23.09 8.87 -7.81
CA GLY A 133 -22.62 9.78 -8.86
C GLY A 133 -21.30 10.48 -8.51
N LEU A 134 -21.08 11.63 -9.14
CA LEU A 134 -19.87 12.45 -9.02
C LEU A 134 -20.19 13.84 -8.44
N LEU A 135 -19.34 14.33 -7.55
CA LEU A 135 -19.36 15.72 -7.08
C LEU A 135 -17.96 16.32 -7.19
N VAL A 136 -17.81 17.41 -7.95
CA VAL A 136 -16.53 18.09 -8.15
C VAL A 136 -16.75 19.61 -7.95
N PRO A 137 -16.58 20.11 -6.71
CA PRO A 137 -16.90 21.49 -6.34
C PRO A 137 -16.20 22.55 -7.18
N GLN A 138 -14.90 22.37 -7.44
CA GLN A 138 -14.09 23.29 -8.25
C GLN A 138 -14.68 23.49 -9.66
N HIS A 139 -15.30 22.45 -10.23
CA HIS A 139 -15.94 22.50 -11.54
C HIS A 139 -17.46 22.73 -11.48
N ARG A 140 -17.99 23.06 -10.30
CA ARG A 140 -19.43 23.28 -10.06
C ARG A 140 -20.28 22.11 -10.58
N LEU A 141 -19.74 20.90 -10.48
CA LEU A 141 -20.36 19.68 -10.99
C LEU A 141 -20.97 18.90 -9.84
N ASN A 142 -22.30 18.76 -9.84
CA ASN A 142 -23.02 17.82 -8.98
C ASN A 142 -23.82 16.85 -9.85
N ALA A 143 -23.12 15.87 -10.44
CA ALA A 143 -23.71 14.78 -11.22
C ALA A 143 -24.13 13.62 -10.30
N SER A 144 -24.85 13.94 -9.22
CA SER A 144 -25.28 13.00 -8.20
C SER A 144 -26.69 13.32 -7.72
N PHE A 145 -27.25 12.47 -6.85
CA PHE A 145 -28.50 12.72 -6.14
C PHE A 145 -28.29 12.97 -4.63
N ALA A 146 -27.11 13.46 -4.24
CA ALA A 146 -26.86 13.94 -2.88
C ALA A 146 -27.80 15.10 -2.53
N ALA A 147 -28.14 15.24 -1.24
CA ALA A 147 -29.01 16.32 -0.76
C ALA A 147 -28.34 17.71 -0.83
N HIS A 148 -27.01 17.75 -0.70
CA HIS A 148 -26.22 18.98 -0.67
C HIS A 148 -25.04 18.89 -1.65
N MET A 149 -24.46 20.04 -1.95
CA MET A 149 -23.16 20.15 -2.63
C MET A 149 -22.12 20.49 -1.55
N PRO A 150 -21.02 19.74 -1.43
CA PRO A 150 -19.96 20.11 -0.51
C PRO A 150 -19.23 21.37 -1.00
N SER A 151 -18.61 22.09 -0.07
CA SER A 151 -17.72 23.20 -0.37
C SER A 151 -16.48 22.74 -1.15
N GLU A 152 -15.88 23.65 -1.92
CA GLU A 152 -14.56 23.42 -2.51
C GLU A 152 -13.49 23.31 -1.43
N GLY A 153 -12.56 22.38 -1.62
CA GLY A 153 -11.44 22.16 -0.71
C GLY A 153 -10.46 21.13 -1.27
N SER A 154 -9.70 20.50 -0.39
CA SER A 154 -8.52 19.70 -0.78
C SER A 154 -8.64 18.20 -0.48
N LEU A 155 -9.79 17.73 -0.02
CA LEU A 155 -10.02 16.31 0.24
C LEU A 155 -10.63 15.61 -0.96
N ALA A 156 -10.10 14.45 -1.32
CA ALA A 156 -10.77 13.54 -2.24
C ALA A 156 -11.52 12.45 -1.47
N LEU A 157 -12.75 12.12 -1.85
CA LEU A 157 -13.47 10.95 -1.31
C LEU A 157 -13.73 9.93 -2.42
N ILE A 158 -13.27 8.70 -2.20
CA ILE A 158 -13.53 7.56 -3.06
C ILE A 158 -14.32 6.53 -2.24
N SER A 159 -15.52 6.16 -2.69
CA SER A 159 -16.38 5.24 -1.92
C SER A 159 -17.16 4.27 -2.79
N GLN A 160 -17.09 2.98 -2.44
CA GLN A 160 -17.99 1.95 -2.98
C GLN A 160 -19.44 2.16 -2.55
N SER A 161 -19.69 2.76 -1.37
CA SER A 161 -21.03 2.95 -0.84
C SER A 161 -21.53 4.37 -1.08
N GLY A 162 -22.63 4.49 -1.83
CA GLY A 162 -23.32 5.77 -2.05
C GLY A 162 -23.91 6.37 -0.77
N ALA A 163 -24.28 5.55 0.21
CA ALA A 163 -24.80 6.02 1.50
C ALA A 163 -23.71 6.74 2.32
N ILE A 164 -22.48 6.22 2.30
CA ILE A 164 -21.32 6.87 2.94
C ILE A 164 -21.03 8.21 2.28
N VAL A 165 -21.10 8.28 0.94
CA VAL A 165 -20.93 9.54 0.23
C VAL A 165 -21.98 10.55 0.65
N ALA A 166 -23.26 10.16 0.66
CA ALA A 166 -24.34 11.04 1.07
C ALA A 166 -24.16 11.54 2.52
N ALA A 167 -23.77 10.65 3.44
CA ALA A 167 -23.51 11.00 4.83
C ALA A 167 -22.32 11.97 4.97
N MET A 168 -21.22 11.74 4.25
CA MET A 168 -20.05 12.62 4.27
C MET A 168 -20.38 14.01 3.72
N VAL A 169 -21.10 14.09 2.61
CA VAL A 169 -21.52 15.36 2.00
C VAL A 169 -22.44 16.14 2.94
N ASP A 170 -23.40 15.48 3.59
CA ASP A 170 -24.31 16.13 4.53
C ASP A 170 -23.60 16.60 5.81
N TRP A 171 -22.67 15.78 6.31
CA TRP A 171 -21.82 16.12 7.46
C TRP A 171 -20.91 17.32 7.16
N ALA A 172 -20.31 17.36 5.97
CA ALA A 172 -19.39 18.42 5.54
C ALA A 172 -20.11 19.73 5.21
N ALA A 173 -21.36 19.69 4.75
CA ALA A 173 -22.13 20.89 4.40
C ALA A 173 -22.31 21.90 5.55
N ARG A 174 -22.06 21.48 6.80
CA ARG A 174 -22.18 22.32 8.01
C ARG A 174 -20.83 22.57 8.71
N ARG A 175 -19.72 22.23 8.07
CA ARG A 175 -18.37 22.28 8.62
C ARG A 175 -17.40 22.93 7.63
N PRO A 176 -16.25 23.45 8.10
CA PRO A 176 -15.21 23.98 7.23
C PRO A 176 -14.42 22.86 6.51
N VAL A 177 -15.12 21.85 5.98
CA VAL A 177 -14.52 20.70 5.28
C VAL A 177 -14.96 20.74 3.83
N GLY A 178 -14.00 20.93 2.93
CA GLY A 178 -14.22 21.00 1.49
C GLY A 178 -13.55 19.84 0.74
N PHE A 179 -14.05 19.56 -0.46
CA PHE A 179 -13.58 18.45 -1.29
C PHE A 179 -13.05 18.95 -2.64
N SER A 180 -11.96 18.34 -3.11
CA SER A 180 -11.47 18.49 -4.48
C SER A 180 -12.34 17.67 -5.44
N GLY A 181 -12.72 16.45 -5.01
CA GLY A 181 -13.62 15.60 -5.75
C GLY A 181 -14.16 14.43 -4.92
N ILE A 182 -15.38 14.01 -5.26
CA ILE A 182 -16.06 12.87 -4.65
C ILE A 182 -16.53 11.93 -5.74
N VAL A 183 -16.08 10.68 -5.66
CA VAL A 183 -16.39 9.63 -6.61
C VAL A 183 -17.08 8.48 -5.88
N SER A 184 -18.37 8.31 -6.14
CA SER A 184 -19.08 7.08 -5.80
C SER A 184 -18.88 6.09 -6.94
N ILE A 185 -18.12 5.02 -6.70
CA ILE A 185 -17.75 4.04 -7.73
C ILE A 185 -18.71 2.84 -7.81
N GLY A 186 -19.57 2.66 -6.79
CA GLY A 186 -20.59 1.61 -6.76
C GLY A 186 -20.01 0.22 -7.01
N ASP A 187 -20.59 -0.50 -7.97
CA ASP A 187 -20.23 -1.89 -8.29
C ASP A 187 -18.88 -2.03 -9.03
N GLN A 188 -18.23 -0.92 -9.43
CA GLN A 188 -16.92 -0.90 -10.11
C GLN A 188 -16.84 -1.74 -11.39
N LEU A 189 -17.77 -1.50 -12.33
CA LEU A 189 -17.81 -2.25 -13.59
C LEU A 189 -16.58 -2.02 -14.48
N ASP A 190 -15.95 -0.85 -14.41
CA ASP A 190 -14.75 -0.49 -15.17
C ASP A 190 -13.80 0.36 -14.32
N VAL A 191 -14.19 1.59 -13.98
CA VAL A 191 -13.38 2.45 -13.10
C VAL A 191 -13.46 1.93 -11.67
N ASP A 192 -12.30 1.66 -11.07
CA ASP A 192 -12.18 1.10 -9.72
C ASP A 192 -11.42 2.03 -8.74
N LEU A 193 -11.22 1.55 -7.51
CA LEU A 193 -10.50 2.27 -6.45
C LEU A 193 -9.09 2.68 -6.89
N ALA A 194 -8.39 1.82 -7.65
CA ALA A 194 -7.02 2.05 -8.05
C ALA A 194 -6.92 3.16 -9.10
N ASP A 195 -7.86 3.20 -10.05
CA ASP A 195 -7.96 4.28 -11.03
C ASP A 195 -8.17 5.64 -10.37
N CYS A 196 -9.07 5.71 -9.38
CA CYS A 196 -9.33 6.94 -8.64
C CYS A 196 -8.14 7.34 -7.76
N LEU A 197 -7.48 6.38 -7.10
CA LEU A 197 -6.27 6.65 -6.29
C LEU A 197 -5.15 7.26 -7.13
N ASP A 198 -4.87 6.69 -8.30
CA ASP A 198 -3.85 7.24 -9.20
C ASP A 198 -4.20 8.66 -9.67
N TYR A 199 -5.47 8.92 -10.01
CA TYR A 199 -5.93 10.25 -10.41
C TYR A 199 -5.70 11.26 -9.28
N PHE A 200 -6.27 11.00 -8.10
CA PHE A 200 -6.19 11.92 -6.97
C PHE A 200 -4.77 12.02 -6.37
N ALA A 201 -3.91 11.02 -6.57
CA ALA A 201 -2.49 11.12 -6.22
C ALA A 201 -1.77 12.18 -7.08
N SER A 202 -2.11 12.25 -8.38
CA SER A 202 -1.51 13.21 -9.32
C SER A 202 -2.14 14.61 -9.29
N ASP A 203 -3.39 14.73 -8.84
CA ASP A 203 -4.13 16.00 -8.84
C ASP A 203 -3.55 17.02 -7.84
N PRO A 204 -3.03 18.18 -8.28
CA PRO A 204 -2.48 19.19 -7.36
C PRO A 204 -3.53 19.80 -6.42
N GLY A 205 -4.82 19.76 -6.77
CA GLY A 205 -5.91 20.26 -5.93
C GLY A 205 -6.20 19.38 -4.71
N THR A 206 -5.81 18.11 -4.76
CA THR A 206 -6.03 17.15 -3.68
C THR A 206 -4.82 17.07 -2.75
N ARG A 207 -5.02 17.28 -1.45
CA ARG A 207 -4.00 17.11 -0.40
C ARG A 207 -4.10 15.77 0.33
N ALA A 208 -5.30 15.22 0.50
CA ALA A 208 -5.50 13.93 1.16
C ALA A 208 -6.67 13.15 0.52
N ILE A 209 -6.62 11.82 0.65
CA ILE A 209 -7.61 10.91 0.05
C ILE A 209 -8.30 10.10 1.15
N LEU A 210 -9.62 10.16 1.17
CA LEU A 210 -10.50 9.36 2.02
C LEU A 210 -11.06 8.20 1.20
N LEU A 211 -10.94 6.98 1.72
CA LEU A 211 -11.28 5.75 1.04
C LEU A 211 -12.27 4.93 1.87
N TYR A 212 -13.42 4.62 1.29
CA TYR A 212 -14.34 3.63 1.85
C TYR A 212 -14.45 2.43 0.90
N LEU A 213 -14.14 1.24 1.42
CA LEU A 213 -14.18 0.02 0.64
C LEU A 213 -14.73 -1.18 1.42
N GLU A 214 -15.40 -2.05 0.68
CA GLU A 214 -16.01 -3.32 1.08
C GLU A 214 -15.20 -4.50 0.53
N ALA A 215 -14.73 -4.43 -0.72
CA ALA A 215 -13.92 -5.45 -1.37
C ALA A 215 -12.93 -4.86 -2.38
N ILE A 216 -11.83 -5.56 -2.64
CA ILE A 216 -10.85 -5.21 -3.67
C ILE A 216 -10.90 -6.28 -4.77
N PRO A 217 -11.30 -5.94 -6.01
CA PRO A 217 -11.39 -6.91 -7.10
C PRO A 217 -10.01 -7.29 -7.67
N ASP A 218 -9.10 -6.32 -7.78
CA ASP A 218 -7.72 -6.54 -8.25
C ASP A 218 -6.74 -6.01 -7.20
N ALA A 219 -6.24 -6.91 -6.36
CA ALA A 219 -5.32 -6.56 -5.29
C ALA A 219 -3.99 -6.02 -5.81
N ARG A 220 -3.49 -6.48 -6.96
CA ARG A 220 -2.22 -5.98 -7.50
C ARG A 220 -2.36 -4.55 -7.99
N LYS A 221 -3.40 -4.28 -8.79
CA LYS A 221 -3.70 -2.93 -9.27
C LYS A 221 -3.94 -1.97 -8.09
N PHE A 222 -4.66 -2.41 -7.06
CA PHE A 222 -4.87 -1.65 -5.83
C PHE A 222 -3.57 -1.39 -5.07
N MET A 223 -2.77 -2.41 -4.77
CA MET A 223 -1.53 -2.25 -4.01
C MET A 223 -0.55 -1.32 -4.71
N SER A 224 -0.49 -1.39 -6.04
CA SER A 224 0.28 -0.49 -6.89
C SER A 224 -0.17 0.98 -6.73
N ALA A 225 -1.45 1.26 -6.99
CA ALA A 225 -2.00 2.62 -6.92
C ALA A 225 -1.96 3.20 -5.49
N ALA A 226 -2.29 2.39 -4.49
CA ALA A 226 -2.35 2.83 -3.11
C ALA A 226 -0.95 3.16 -2.55
N ARG A 227 0.08 2.37 -2.90
CA ARG A 227 1.48 2.69 -2.57
C ARG A 227 1.95 3.97 -3.26
N ALA A 228 1.57 4.17 -4.52
CA ALA A 228 1.92 5.39 -5.24
C ALA A 228 1.28 6.62 -4.59
N ALA A 229 0.00 6.53 -4.23
CA ALA A 229 -0.74 7.61 -3.55
C ALA A 229 -0.15 7.90 -2.15
N ALA A 230 0.06 6.88 -1.32
CA ALA A 230 0.55 7.03 0.05
C ALA A 230 1.98 7.60 0.16
N ARG A 231 2.77 7.52 -0.92
CA ARG A 231 4.11 8.15 -1.01
C ARG A 231 4.06 9.66 -1.17
N VAL A 232 2.92 10.21 -1.57
CA VAL A 232 2.78 11.64 -1.88
C VAL A 232 1.71 12.33 -1.05
N LYS A 233 0.68 11.60 -0.60
CA LYS A 233 -0.48 12.14 0.10
C LYS A 233 -0.96 11.19 1.20
N PRO A 234 -1.53 11.70 2.30
CA PRO A 234 -2.25 10.88 3.26
C PRO A 234 -3.42 10.16 2.60
N VAL A 235 -3.51 8.85 2.83
CA VAL A 235 -4.65 8.02 2.39
C VAL A 235 -5.27 7.36 3.61
N VAL A 236 -6.49 7.74 3.95
CA VAL A 236 -7.26 7.20 5.07
C VAL A 236 -8.25 6.17 4.54
N VAL A 237 -8.31 4.99 5.16
CA VAL A 237 -9.16 3.89 4.67
C VAL A 237 -10.07 3.32 5.76
N VAL A 238 -11.36 3.19 5.43
CA VAL A 238 -12.34 2.39 6.16
C VAL A 238 -12.62 1.10 5.37
N LYS A 239 -12.40 -0.05 6.02
CA LYS A 239 -12.78 -1.37 5.50
C LYS A 239 -14.02 -1.90 6.21
N ALA A 240 -15.11 -2.04 5.48
CA ALA A 240 -16.35 -2.68 5.97
C ALA A 240 -16.28 -4.22 5.89
N GLY A 241 -17.23 -4.93 6.49
CA GLY A 241 -17.34 -6.41 6.36
C GLY A 241 -16.29 -7.22 7.13
N ARG A 242 -15.73 -6.67 8.22
CA ARG A 242 -14.62 -7.25 9.00
C ARG A 242 -14.86 -8.67 9.55
N MET A 243 -16.13 -9.00 9.82
CA MET A 243 -16.52 -10.22 10.53
C MET A 243 -17.03 -11.33 9.59
N ALA A 244 -16.91 -11.17 8.27
CA ALA A 244 -17.26 -12.23 7.32
C ALA A 244 -16.36 -13.46 7.58
N GLN A 245 -16.97 -14.60 7.92
CA GLN A 245 -16.28 -15.84 8.31
C GLN A 245 -15.45 -16.43 7.16
N GLY A 246 -14.20 -15.97 7.00
CA GLY A 246 -13.21 -16.59 6.09
C GLY A 246 -12.46 -17.78 6.71
N ALA A 247 -12.50 -17.95 8.03
CA ALA A 247 -11.69 -18.95 8.73
C ALA A 247 -12.21 -20.40 8.62
N LYS A 248 -13.41 -20.64 8.07
CA LYS A 248 -14.02 -21.99 8.04
C LYS A 248 -13.45 -22.94 6.97
N ALA A 249 -12.55 -22.48 6.10
CA ALA A 249 -12.03 -23.26 4.97
C ALA A 249 -10.53 -23.60 5.03
N ALA A 250 -9.82 -23.22 6.11
CA ALA A 250 -8.37 -23.41 6.22
C ALA A 250 -8.00 -24.83 6.69
N ALA A 251 -6.97 -25.42 6.08
CA ALA A 251 -6.49 -26.77 6.41
C ALA A 251 -5.25 -26.79 7.33
N THR A 252 -4.60 -25.64 7.52
CA THR A 252 -3.46 -25.44 8.45
C THR A 252 -3.77 -24.42 9.56
N HIS A 253 -2.99 -24.43 10.65
CA HIS A 253 -3.12 -23.41 11.69
C HIS A 253 -2.84 -22.01 11.13
N THR A 254 -1.80 -21.87 10.31
CA THR A 254 -1.48 -20.61 9.62
C THR A 254 -2.63 -20.13 8.72
N GLY A 255 -3.29 -21.01 7.98
CA GLY A 255 -4.49 -20.66 7.21
C GLY A 255 -5.66 -20.19 8.08
N ALA A 256 -5.88 -20.81 9.23
CA ALA A 256 -6.90 -20.38 10.20
C ALA A 256 -6.54 -19.04 10.87
N LEU A 257 -5.25 -18.72 10.99
CA LEU A 257 -4.74 -17.46 11.51
C LEU A 257 -4.94 -16.29 10.53
N ALA A 258 -4.94 -16.54 9.22
CA ALA A 258 -5.13 -15.55 8.16
C ALA A 258 -6.61 -15.20 7.93
N GLY A 259 -7.26 -14.62 8.94
CA GLY A 259 -8.60 -14.05 8.77
C GLY A 259 -8.57 -12.90 7.76
N ALA A 260 -9.57 -12.84 6.87
CA ALA A 260 -9.62 -11.87 5.78
C ALA A 260 -9.32 -10.43 6.25
N ASP A 261 -9.91 -9.98 7.35
CA ASP A 261 -9.69 -8.61 7.84
C ASP A 261 -8.25 -8.32 8.25
N ALA A 262 -7.54 -9.29 8.84
CA ALA A 262 -6.14 -9.15 9.22
C ALA A 262 -5.21 -9.09 7.99
N VAL A 263 -5.59 -9.76 6.89
CA VAL A 263 -4.87 -9.66 5.62
C VAL A 263 -5.04 -8.27 4.99
N TYR A 264 -6.27 -7.73 4.97
CA TYR A 264 -6.51 -6.34 4.54
C TYR A 264 -5.70 -5.35 5.40
N ASP A 265 -5.64 -5.58 6.71
CA ASP A 265 -4.85 -4.77 7.64
C ASP A 265 -3.35 -4.79 7.32
N ALA A 266 -2.81 -5.97 6.98
CA ALA A 266 -1.43 -6.12 6.53
C ALA A 266 -1.21 -5.43 5.18
N ALA A 267 -2.18 -5.51 4.25
CA ALA A 267 -2.15 -4.84 2.96
C ALA A 267 -2.12 -3.31 3.08
N PHE A 268 -3.00 -2.73 3.89
CA PHE A 268 -3.03 -1.28 4.10
C PHE A 268 -1.74 -0.77 4.72
N ARG A 269 -1.19 -1.46 5.72
CA ARG A 269 0.13 -1.09 6.27
C ARG A 269 1.24 -1.22 5.23
N ARG A 270 1.24 -2.33 4.48
CA ARG A 270 2.23 -2.56 3.41
C ARG A 270 2.13 -1.49 2.32
N ALA A 271 0.95 -0.92 2.10
CA ALA A 271 0.75 0.15 1.15
C ALA A 271 0.89 1.57 1.74
N GLY A 272 1.01 1.71 3.07
CA GLY A 272 1.16 2.99 3.77
C GLY A 272 -0.14 3.77 4.00
N LEU A 273 -1.30 3.08 3.99
CA LEU A 273 -2.60 3.70 4.25
C LEU A 273 -2.87 3.74 5.76
N LEU A 274 -3.46 4.84 6.22
CA LEU A 274 -3.95 4.99 7.59
C LEU A 274 -5.33 4.34 7.69
N ARG A 275 -5.41 3.18 8.34
CA ARG A 275 -6.68 2.50 8.58
C ARG A 275 -7.41 3.10 9.78
N VAL A 276 -8.69 3.37 9.60
CA VAL A 276 -9.67 3.70 10.65
C VAL A 276 -10.83 2.70 10.63
N PHE A 277 -11.55 2.58 11.73
CA PHE A 277 -12.48 1.47 11.96
C PHE A 277 -13.95 1.83 11.81
N ASP A 278 -14.29 3.11 11.84
CA ASP A 278 -15.66 3.58 11.70
C ASP A 278 -15.76 4.95 11.03
N LEU A 279 -17.01 5.38 10.77
CA LEU A 279 -17.28 6.65 10.10
C LEU A 279 -16.98 7.87 10.97
N ARG A 280 -17.07 7.74 12.30
CA ARG A 280 -16.72 8.85 13.18
C ARG A 280 -15.22 9.12 13.05
N GLU A 281 -14.39 8.09 13.16
CA GLU A 281 -12.94 8.25 12.94
C GLU A 281 -12.61 8.78 11.55
N LEU A 282 -13.37 8.38 10.51
CA LEU A 282 -13.20 8.94 9.16
C LEU A 282 -13.56 10.43 9.09
N PHE A 283 -14.63 10.87 9.76
CA PHE A 283 -15.01 12.27 9.86
C PHE A 283 -13.96 13.08 10.62
N ASP A 284 -13.50 12.57 11.75
CA ASP A 284 -12.44 13.17 12.54
C ASP A 284 -11.16 13.33 11.69
N CYS A 285 -10.78 12.28 10.95
CA CYS A 285 -9.65 12.35 10.01
C CYS A 285 -9.87 13.37 8.89
N ALA A 286 -11.08 13.47 8.35
CA ALA A 286 -11.40 14.44 7.30
C ALA A 286 -11.23 15.88 7.80
N GLU A 287 -11.75 16.19 8.97
CA GLU A 287 -11.64 17.51 9.61
C GLU A 287 -10.18 17.86 9.90
N VAL A 288 -9.43 16.91 10.45
CA VAL A 288 -7.97 17.01 10.66
C VAL A 288 -7.20 17.29 9.37
N LEU A 289 -7.42 16.47 8.35
CA LEU A 289 -6.61 16.51 7.12
C LEU A 289 -6.96 17.72 6.26
N ALA A 290 -8.18 18.23 6.35
CA ALA A 290 -8.55 19.52 5.76
C ALA A 290 -7.69 20.66 6.33
N GLY A 291 -7.29 20.57 7.61
CA GLY A 291 -6.38 21.51 8.26
C GLY A 291 -4.93 21.46 7.76
N GLY A 292 -4.51 20.35 7.15
CA GLY A 292 -3.26 20.29 6.40
C GLY A 292 -1.96 20.33 7.22
N VAL A 293 -1.98 19.79 8.44
CA VAL A 293 -0.80 19.70 9.32
C VAL A 293 0.12 18.57 8.87
N GLU A 294 1.42 18.87 8.71
CA GLU A 294 2.44 17.92 8.25
C GLU A 294 3.62 17.82 9.23
N PRO A 295 3.44 17.18 10.41
CA PRO A 295 4.49 17.00 11.39
C PRO A 295 5.55 16.00 10.91
N ARG A 296 6.81 16.23 11.31
CA ARG A 296 7.98 15.44 10.91
C ARG A 296 8.50 14.49 11.97
N GLY A 297 7.82 14.44 13.11
CA GLY A 297 8.22 13.64 14.25
C GLY A 297 7.19 13.71 15.36
N ARG A 298 7.44 12.92 16.41
CA ARG A 298 6.48 12.66 17.48
C ARG A 298 6.50 13.73 18.59
N ARG A 299 7.43 14.69 18.53
CA ARG A 299 7.68 15.66 19.62
C ARG A 299 6.79 16.89 19.48
N LEU A 300 5.89 17.11 20.43
CA LEU A 300 4.97 18.24 20.43
C LEU A 300 5.24 19.17 21.61
N SER A 301 5.46 20.45 21.35
CA SER A 301 5.41 21.50 22.39
C SER A 301 3.98 22.01 22.53
N ILE A 302 3.51 22.14 23.76
CA ILE A 302 2.16 22.60 24.08
C ILE A 302 2.24 23.94 24.80
N LEU A 303 1.58 24.96 24.26
CA LEU A 303 1.42 26.29 24.85
C LEU A 303 -0.04 26.45 25.28
N THR A 304 -0.31 26.80 26.53
CA THR A 304 -1.68 26.89 27.07
C THR A 304 -1.81 27.99 28.11
N ASN A 305 -3.01 28.54 28.31
CA ASN A 305 -3.33 29.41 29.45
C ASN A 305 -4.09 28.69 30.58
N GLY A 306 -4.20 27.36 30.50
CA GLY A 306 -4.84 26.53 31.51
C GLY A 306 -4.13 25.21 31.71
N GLY A 307 -3.52 25.03 32.89
CA GLY A 307 -2.77 23.81 33.22
C GLY A 307 -3.60 22.52 33.16
N GLY A 308 -4.89 22.55 33.52
CA GLY A 308 -5.76 21.38 33.40
C GLY A 308 -5.93 20.89 31.95
N LEU A 309 -6.08 21.82 31.01
CA LEU A 309 -6.14 21.51 29.57
C LEU A 309 -4.78 21.00 29.07
N GLY A 310 -3.69 21.60 29.56
CA GLY A 310 -2.32 21.14 29.27
C GLY A 310 -2.09 19.67 29.67
N ILE A 311 -2.56 19.27 30.85
CA ILE A 311 -2.42 17.88 31.33
C ILE A 311 -3.24 16.92 30.46
N LEU A 312 -4.49 17.25 30.13
CA LEU A 312 -5.33 16.42 29.25
C LEU A 312 -4.68 16.23 27.87
N ALA A 313 -4.10 17.30 27.30
CA ALA A 313 -3.39 17.23 26.04
C ALA A 313 -2.15 16.31 26.12
N VAL A 314 -1.38 16.36 27.22
CA VAL A 314 -0.21 15.49 27.43
C VAL A 314 -0.62 14.03 27.61
N ASP A 315 -1.61 13.75 28.45
CA ASP A 315 -2.12 12.40 28.66
C ASP A 315 -2.54 11.80 27.32
N ARG A 316 -3.30 12.56 26.53
CA ARG A 316 -3.76 12.11 25.23
C ARG A 316 -2.63 11.91 24.23
N LEU A 317 -1.65 12.81 24.23
CA LEU A 317 -0.46 12.71 23.38
C LEU A 317 0.28 11.41 23.65
N VAL A 318 0.54 11.10 24.91
CA VAL A 318 1.26 9.89 25.33
C VAL A 318 0.45 8.62 25.05
N GLU A 319 -0.86 8.63 25.31
CA GLU A 319 -1.76 7.51 24.99
C GLU A 319 -1.72 7.11 23.51
N LEU A 320 -1.65 8.12 22.62
CA LEU A 320 -1.56 7.92 21.18
C LEU A 320 -0.10 7.73 20.69
N GLY A 321 0.85 7.64 21.61
CA GLY A 321 2.26 7.38 21.35
C GLY A 321 3.06 8.59 20.87
N GLY A 322 2.54 9.81 20.99
CA GLY A 322 3.31 11.03 20.86
C GLY A 322 4.22 11.29 22.06
N VAL A 323 5.11 12.27 21.93
CA VAL A 323 6.11 12.61 22.94
C VAL A 323 6.00 14.10 23.26
N PRO A 324 5.78 14.50 24.53
CA PRO A 324 5.95 15.90 24.92
C PRO A 324 7.40 16.31 24.63
N ALA A 325 7.59 17.34 23.83
CA ALA A 325 8.93 17.83 23.50
C ALA A 325 9.66 18.34 24.76
N ASP A 326 10.95 18.01 24.85
CA ASP A 326 11.86 18.67 25.78
C ASP A 326 12.09 20.11 25.33
N LEU A 327 12.42 21.00 26.27
CA LEU A 327 12.68 22.42 25.97
C LEU A 327 14.18 22.70 26.06
N GLY A 328 14.75 23.18 24.96
CA GLY A 328 16.16 23.54 24.89
C GLY A 328 16.52 24.62 25.92
N ARG A 329 17.75 24.59 26.45
CA ARG A 329 18.18 25.56 27.50
C ARG A 329 18.00 27.03 27.09
N ALA A 330 18.27 27.35 25.82
CA ALA A 330 18.10 28.72 25.31
C ALA A 330 16.63 29.14 25.25
N VAL A 331 15.76 28.23 24.81
CA VAL A 331 14.31 28.45 24.73
C VAL A 331 13.72 28.59 26.12
N ARG A 332 14.13 27.73 27.06
CA ARG A 332 13.75 27.83 28.47
C ARG A 332 14.12 29.18 29.07
N SER A 333 15.33 29.69 28.82
CA SER A 333 15.74 31.01 29.31
C SER A 333 14.86 32.14 28.74
N ARG A 334 14.51 32.08 27.45
CA ARG A 334 13.60 33.07 26.83
C ARG A 334 12.19 33.00 27.41
N LEU A 335 11.71 31.79 27.71
CA LEU A 335 10.43 31.59 28.38
C LEU A 335 10.47 32.09 29.84
N ASP A 336 11.56 31.85 30.57
CA ASP A 336 11.74 32.37 31.93
C ASP A 336 11.73 33.91 31.98
N ASP A 337 12.28 34.58 30.95
CA ASP A 337 12.25 36.04 30.83
C ASP A 337 10.86 36.56 30.43
N ALA A 338 10.13 35.83 29.58
CA ALA A 338 8.81 36.22 29.09
C ALA A 338 7.67 35.90 30.08
N LEU A 339 7.86 34.91 30.95
CA LEU A 339 6.83 34.40 31.86
C LEU A 339 7.17 34.75 33.30
N GLY A 340 6.28 35.48 33.98
CA GLY A 340 6.45 35.90 35.39
C GLY A 340 6.44 34.76 36.43
N GLY A 341 6.32 33.50 35.98
CA GLY A 341 6.35 32.27 36.77
C GLY A 341 5.61 31.12 36.07
N TRP A 342 6.28 29.98 35.86
CA TRP A 342 5.70 28.81 35.20
C TRP A 342 6.41 27.51 35.63
N SER A 343 5.96 26.35 35.15
CA SER A 343 6.44 25.02 35.56
C SER A 343 7.88 24.70 35.13
N GLY A 344 8.43 25.41 34.14
CA GLY A 344 9.75 25.12 33.57
C GLY A 344 9.80 23.85 32.71
N SER A 345 8.64 23.30 32.34
CA SER A 345 8.48 22.06 31.56
C SER A 345 7.34 22.20 30.55
N ASN A 346 7.34 21.35 29.52
CA ASN A 346 6.19 21.21 28.62
C ASN A 346 5.06 20.45 29.35
N PRO A 347 3.80 20.95 29.40
CA PRO A 347 3.24 22.10 28.70
C PRO A 347 3.65 23.45 29.28
N VAL A 348 3.91 24.42 28.40
CA VAL A 348 4.15 25.82 28.75
C VAL A 348 2.82 26.47 29.11
N ASP A 349 2.53 26.56 30.41
CA ASP A 349 1.36 27.26 30.94
C ASP A 349 1.69 28.74 31.18
N VAL A 350 1.05 29.63 30.42
CA VAL A 350 1.25 31.09 30.51
C VAL A 350 0.33 31.76 31.53
N GLY A 351 -0.62 31.02 32.13
CA GLY A 351 -1.60 31.55 33.07
C GLY A 351 -2.84 32.16 32.41
N GLY A 352 -3.97 32.12 33.13
CA GLY A 352 -5.29 32.48 32.59
C GLY A 352 -5.51 33.97 32.28
N ASP A 353 -4.62 34.84 32.77
CA ASP A 353 -4.59 36.29 32.53
C ASP A 353 -3.58 36.71 31.45
N ALA A 354 -2.90 35.76 30.82
CA ALA A 354 -1.92 36.03 29.78
C ALA A 354 -2.54 36.75 28.56
N GLY A 355 -1.96 37.89 28.21
CA GLY A 355 -2.31 38.68 27.03
C GLY A 355 -1.64 38.20 25.74
N ALA A 356 -1.97 38.88 24.65
CA ALA A 356 -1.47 38.61 23.31
C ALA A 356 0.06 38.71 23.17
N ASP A 357 0.68 39.61 23.94
CA ASP A 357 2.13 39.81 24.04
C ASP A 357 2.86 38.60 24.63
N VAL A 358 2.29 38.01 25.69
CA VAL A 358 2.84 36.79 26.32
C VAL A 358 2.75 35.60 25.37
N TYR A 359 1.60 35.43 24.69
CA TYR A 359 1.44 34.38 23.68
C TYR A 359 2.43 34.54 22.52
N ARG A 360 2.64 35.76 22.02
CA ARG A 360 3.64 36.04 20.98
C ARG A 360 5.04 35.65 21.42
N ALA A 361 5.48 36.11 22.59
CA ALA A 361 6.83 35.84 23.10
C ALA A 361 7.07 34.34 23.33
N ALA A 362 6.10 33.63 23.92
CA ALA A 362 6.21 32.21 24.18
C ALA A 362 6.20 31.38 22.88
N LEU A 363 5.30 31.69 21.95
CA LEU A 363 5.21 31.00 20.67
C LEU A 363 6.48 31.21 19.82
N ASP A 364 7.00 32.43 19.76
CA ASP A 364 8.24 32.74 19.04
C ASP A 364 9.43 31.91 19.57
N ALA A 365 9.55 31.77 20.90
CA ALA A 365 10.57 30.92 21.50
C ALA A 365 10.41 29.43 21.15
N LEU A 366 9.18 28.92 21.13
CA LEU A 366 8.88 27.52 20.79
C LEU A 366 9.08 27.21 19.31
N LEU A 367 8.81 28.17 18.42
CA LEU A 367 9.01 28.02 16.98
C LEU A 367 10.49 27.89 16.62
N ASP A 368 11.39 28.56 17.36
CA ASP A 368 12.84 28.45 17.19
C ASP A 368 13.46 27.16 17.76
N ASP A 369 12.73 26.38 18.56
CA ASP A 369 13.30 25.22 19.25
C ASP A 369 13.55 24.02 18.30
N ALA A 370 14.78 23.55 18.17
CA ALA A 370 15.08 22.35 17.36
C ALA A 370 14.60 21.05 18.03
N ASP A 371 14.29 21.08 19.32
CA ASP A 371 13.89 19.91 20.10
C ASP A 371 12.39 19.57 20.01
N ASN A 372 11.60 20.37 19.27
CA ASN A 372 10.20 20.07 18.97
C ASN A 372 9.91 19.98 17.46
N ASP A 373 8.95 19.12 17.10
CA ASP A 373 8.57 18.85 15.70
C ASP A 373 7.32 19.62 15.28
N ALA A 374 6.51 20.08 16.25
CA ALA A 374 5.33 20.92 16.06
C ALA A 374 4.99 21.67 17.37
N VAL A 375 4.12 22.69 17.27
CA VAL A 375 3.58 23.43 18.41
C VAL A 375 2.05 23.36 18.41
N LEU A 376 1.45 23.02 19.55
CA LEU A 376 0.02 23.14 19.80
C LEU A 376 -0.24 24.36 20.70
N VAL A 377 -0.98 25.34 20.19
CA VAL A 377 -1.38 26.54 20.94
C VAL A 377 -2.82 26.40 21.40
N MET A 378 -3.04 26.40 22.70
CA MET A 378 -4.35 26.26 23.31
C MET A 378 -4.74 27.55 24.04
N ASN A 379 -6.02 27.87 23.97
CA ASN A 379 -6.58 29.00 24.69
C ASN A 379 -7.99 28.66 25.17
N VAL A 380 -8.27 28.99 26.42
CA VAL A 380 -9.62 29.07 26.97
C VAL A 380 -9.94 30.53 27.21
N GLN A 381 -11.10 30.98 26.73
CA GLN A 381 -11.52 32.36 26.91
C GLN A 381 -11.72 32.69 28.41
N THR A 382 -11.11 33.79 28.85
CA THR A 382 -11.26 34.31 30.23
C THR A 382 -11.79 35.74 30.18
N ALA A 383 -12.30 36.23 31.31
CA ALA A 383 -12.87 37.58 31.40
C ALA A 383 -11.81 38.70 31.33
N VAL A 384 -10.52 38.37 31.42
CA VAL A 384 -9.42 39.31 31.63
C VAL A 384 -8.45 39.39 30.44
N ALA A 385 -8.56 38.49 29.47
CA ALA A 385 -7.71 38.44 28.28
C ALA A 385 -8.57 38.37 27.01
N ASP A 386 -8.21 39.15 25.99
CA ASP A 386 -8.94 39.21 24.72
C ASP A 386 -8.53 38.04 23.79
N PRO A 387 -9.42 37.07 23.53
CA PRO A 387 -9.10 35.90 22.71
C PRO A 387 -8.87 36.25 21.23
N VAL A 388 -9.49 37.34 20.72
CA VAL A 388 -9.31 37.77 19.33
C VAL A 388 -7.92 38.39 19.16
N ALA A 389 -7.50 39.22 20.12
CA ALA A 389 -6.15 39.78 20.13
C ALA A 389 -5.08 38.69 20.25
N ILE A 390 -5.33 37.65 21.06
CA ILE A 390 -4.43 36.49 21.18
C ILE A 390 -4.36 35.71 19.86
N ALA A 391 -5.50 35.44 19.22
CA ALA A 391 -5.55 34.76 17.92
C ALA A 391 -4.77 35.51 16.84
N HIS A 392 -4.89 36.84 16.78
CA HIS A 392 -4.08 37.68 15.90
C HIS A 392 -2.58 37.57 16.22
N ALA A 393 -2.19 37.65 17.49
CA ALA A 393 -0.79 37.52 17.86
C ALA A 393 -0.20 36.16 17.46
N VAL A 394 -0.96 35.08 17.63
CA VAL A 394 -0.56 33.74 17.17
C VAL A 394 -0.42 33.72 15.65
N ALA A 395 -1.43 34.19 14.91
CA ALA A 395 -1.44 34.21 13.44
C ALA A 395 -0.28 35.02 12.85
N ASP A 396 -0.02 36.21 13.39
CA ASP A 396 1.07 37.09 12.97
C ASP A 396 2.42 36.45 13.22
N THR A 397 2.65 35.89 14.43
CA THR A 397 3.91 35.24 14.80
C THR A 397 4.24 34.08 13.87
N VAL A 398 3.26 33.23 13.57
CA VAL A 398 3.44 32.10 12.64
C VAL A 398 3.72 32.60 11.23
N SER A 399 3.02 33.64 10.78
CA SER A 399 3.20 34.21 9.43
C SER A 399 4.58 34.85 9.25
N GLU A 400 5.05 35.60 10.26
CA GLU A 400 6.39 36.17 10.32
C GLU A 400 7.47 35.08 10.25
N HIS A 401 7.33 34.03 11.06
CA HIS A 401 8.28 32.92 11.08
C HIS A 401 8.34 32.16 9.75
N ARG A 402 7.19 31.97 9.08
CA ARG A 402 7.11 31.38 7.73
C ARG A 402 7.75 32.28 6.66
N GLY A 403 7.67 33.60 6.81
CA GLY A 403 8.23 34.58 5.87
C GLY A 403 9.75 34.77 5.96
N ASN A 404 10.38 34.44 7.09
CA ASN A 404 11.79 34.74 7.37
C ASN A 404 12.82 33.82 6.68
N GLY A 405 12.39 32.91 5.79
CA GLY A 405 13.25 32.33 4.74
C GLY A 405 14.52 31.61 5.20
N SER A 406 14.55 30.99 6.38
CA SER A 406 15.75 30.39 7.00
C SER A 406 16.31 29.14 6.28
N GLY A 407 15.82 28.79 5.09
CA GLY A 407 16.22 27.58 4.36
C GLY A 407 15.67 26.27 4.95
N SER A 408 15.12 26.28 6.17
CA SER A 408 14.38 25.16 6.76
C SER A 408 12.88 25.29 6.50
N LEU A 409 12.21 24.15 6.32
CA LEU A 409 10.74 24.13 6.19
C LEU A 409 10.07 24.59 7.49
N PRO A 410 9.00 25.40 7.41
CA PRO A 410 8.38 25.98 8.59
C PRO A 410 7.76 24.91 9.48
N LYS A 411 7.88 25.11 10.79
CA LYS A 411 7.34 24.20 11.79
C LYS A 411 5.80 24.22 11.80
N PRO A 412 5.12 23.05 11.82
CA PRO A 412 3.67 23.00 11.92
C PRO A 412 3.16 23.57 13.25
N VAL A 413 2.10 24.37 13.16
CA VAL A 413 1.39 24.93 14.31
C VAL A 413 -0.06 24.53 14.23
N LEU A 414 -0.59 23.99 15.33
CA LEU A 414 -1.98 23.66 15.53
C LEU A 414 -2.57 24.56 16.61
N ALA A 415 -3.86 24.83 16.55
CA ALA A 415 -4.56 25.59 17.59
C ALA A 415 -5.71 24.78 18.19
N ALA A 416 -6.00 24.99 19.47
CA ALA A 416 -7.23 24.55 20.12
C ALA A 416 -7.79 25.67 21.00
N PHE A 417 -8.49 26.62 20.38
CA PHE A 417 -9.17 27.71 21.08
C PHE A 417 -10.57 27.25 21.45
N VAL A 418 -10.71 26.76 22.69
CA VAL A 418 -11.92 26.10 23.17
C VAL A 418 -13.08 27.10 23.21
N GLY A 419 -14.15 26.81 22.46
CA GLY A 419 -15.31 27.70 22.34
C GLY A 419 -15.08 28.90 21.43
N ALA A 420 -14.07 28.88 20.56
CA ALA A 420 -13.84 29.91 19.56
C ALA A 420 -15.06 30.13 18.65
N ASP A 421 -15.36 31.40 18.38
CA ASP A 421 -16.30 31.80 17.34
C ASP A 421 -15.55 32.16 16.05
N ALA A 422 -16.28 32.68 15.06
CA ALA A 422 -15.71 33.10 13.79
C ALA A 422 -14.70 34.26 13.92
N ALA A 423 -14.85 35.13 14.93
CA ALA A 423 -13.94 36.26 15.13
C ALA A 423 -12.57 35.79 15.66
N VAL A 424 -12.56 34.76 16.49
CA VAL A 424 -11.33 34.12 16.98
C VAL A 424 -10.70 33.21 15.92
N SER A 425 -11.51 32.51 15.12
CA SER A 425 -11.01 31.55 14.11
C SER A 425 -10.46 32.22 12.86
N ALA A 426 -11.06 33.33 12.40
CA ALA A 426 -10.67 33.99 11.15
C ALA A 426 -9.18 34.43 11.08
N PRO A 427 -8.56 34.97 12.15
CA PRO A 427 -7.12 35.24 12.16
C PRO A 427 -6.28 33.96 11.96
N LEU A 428 -6.63 32.87 12.65
CA LEU A 428 -5.93 31.59 12.55
C LEU A 428 -6.04 30.99 11.14
N ASP A 429 -7.25 31.03 10.56
CA ASP A 429 -7.51 30.58 9.20
C ASP A 429 -6.69 31.38 8.16
N SER A 430 -6.60 32.70 8.34
CA SER A 430 -5.82 33.58 7.45
C SER A 430 -4.32 33.25 7.44
N ALA A 431 -3.81 32.72 8.56
CA ALA A 431 -2.44 32.23 8.71
C ALA A 431 -2.32 30.74 8.41
N ALA A 432 -3.35 30.06 7.89
CA ALA A 432 -3.38 28.61 7.69
C ALA A 432 -2.91 27.83 8.94
N ILE A 433 -3.50 28.15 10.09
CA ILE A 433 -3.34 27.45 11.35
C ILE A 433 -4.68 26.74 11.64
N PRO A 434 -4.74 25.40 11.57
CA PRO A 434 -5.98 24.70 11.86
C PRO A 434 -6.32 24.81 13.34
N ASN A 435 -7.52 25.34 13.60
CA ASN A 435 -8.08 25.47 14.94
C ASN A 435 -9.08 24.35 15.23
N PHE A 436 -8.78 23.53 16.23
CA PHE A 436 -9.56 22.38 16.63
C PHE A 436 -10.49 22.71 17.80
N PRO A 437 -11.67 22.07 17.89
CA PRO A 437 -12.62 22.33 18.97
C PRO A 437 -12.09 21.96 20.37
N THR A 438 -11.28 20.91 20.45
CA THR A 438 -10.73 20.37 21.70
C THR A 438 -9.25 20.00 21.57
N GLU A 439 -8.60 19.79 22.72
CA GLU A 439 -7.25 19.25 22.79
C GLU A 439 -7.16 17.82 22.23
N ASP A 440 -8.16 16.96 22.44
CA ASP A 440 -8.16 15.58 21.88
C ASP A 440 -8.12 15.63 20.35
N ASP A 441 -8.93 16.49 19.73
CA ASP A 441 -9.00 16.64 18.28
C ASP A 441 -7.64 17.12 17.71
N ALA A 442 -7.03 18.12 18.34
CA ALA A 442 -5.71 18.63 17.93
C ALA A 442 -4.59 17.59 18.07
N ILE A 443 -4.62 16.80 19.16
CA ILE A 443 -3.64 15.75 19.40
C ILE A 443 -3.81 14.60 18.39
N ARG A 444 -5.04 14.16 18.11
CA ARG A 444 -5.32 13.20 17.04
C ARG A 444 -4.83 13.71 15.69
N ALA A 445 -5.04 15.00 15.42
CA ALA A 445 -4.59 15.65 14.20
C ALA A 445 -3.09 15.49 13.99
N PHE A 446 -2.34 15.86 15.03
CA PHE A 446 -0.91 15.71 15.09
C PHE A 446 -0.48 14.26 14.87
N ILE A 447 -1.05 13.31 15.62
CA ILE A 447 -0.66 11.89 15.54
C ILE A 447 -0.98 11.26 14.18
N TYR A 448 -2.09 11.62 13.53
CA TYR A 448 -2.38 11.15 12.17
C TYR A 448 -1.36 11.67 11.15
N GLY A 449 -0.96 12.93 11.28
CA GLY A 449 0.13 13.50 10.49
C GLY A 449 1.46 12.76 10.72
N VAL A 450 1.77 12.43 11.98
CA VAL A 450 2.97 11.67 12.35
C VAL A 450 2.96 10.28 11.73
N HIS A 451 1.86 9.54 11.88
CA HIS A 451 1.72 8.20 11.30
C HIS A 451 1.82 8.22 9.77
N HIS A 452 1.28 9.26 9.12
CA HIS A 452 1.46 9.43 7.68
C HIS A 452 2.93 9.65 7.33
N TYR A 453 3.61 10.57 8.01
CA TYR A 453 5.03 10.87 7.76
C TYR A 453 5.91 9.63 7.97
N GLU A 454 5.70 8.88 9.05
CA GLU A 454 6.42 7.63 9.32
C GLU A 454 6.14 6.55 8.27
N SER A 455 4.89 6.43 7.83
CA SER A 455 4.49 5.48 6.77
C SER A 455 5.14 5.85 5.44
N MET A 456 5.16 7.13 5.09
CA MET A 456 5.83 7.65 3.89
C MET A 456 7.34 7.38 3.96
N GLN A 457 7.97 7.68 5.09
CA GLN A 457 9.40 7.39 5.33
C GLN A 457 9.68 5.89 5.26
N ALA A 458 8.81 5.04 5.80
CA ALA A 458 8.97 3.59 5.71
C ALA A 458 8.83 3.08 4.27
N LEU A 459 7.91 3.64 3.49
CA LEU A 459 7.79 3.35 2.06
C LEU A 459 9.00 3.84 1.27
N MET A 460 9.61 4.95 1.68
CA MET A 460 10.81 5.56 1.08
C MET A 460 12.12 5.05 1.68
N ALA A 461 12.08 4.16 2.66
CA ALA A 461 13.29 3.60 3.25
C ALA A 461 13.92 2.60 2.28
N THR A 462 15.23 2.73 2.11
CA THR A 462 16.05 1.76 1.40
C THR A 462 16.26 0.54 2.31
N PRO A 463 15.70 -0.65 1.98
CA PRO A 463 15.94 -1.85 2.76
C PRO A 463 17.42 -2.22 2.70
N PRO A 464 17.97 -2.91 3.72
CA PRO A 464 19.25 -3.56 3.57
C PRO A 464 19.09 -4.82 2.71
N GLY A 465 19.87 -4.93 1.64
CA GLY A 465 19.91 -6.14 0.79
C GLY A 465 20.66 -7.27 1.48
N VAL A 466 19.95 -8.21 2.11
CA VAL A 466 20.59 -9.28 2.93
C VAL A 466 20.58 -10.65 2.24
N MET A 467 19.71 -10.88 1.25
CA MET A 467 19.51 -12.22 0.69
C MET A 467 20.54 -12.66 -0.38
N ALA A 468 21.56 -11.85 -0.68
CA ALA A 468 22.55 -12.17 -1.72
C ALA A 468 23.38 -13.44 -1.42
N ASP A 469 23.51 -13.85 -0.15
CA ASP A 469 24.38 -14.95 0.27
C ASP A 469 23.66 -16.27 0.66
N ALA A 470 22.32 -16.34 0.55
CA ALA A 470 21.60 -17.58 0.87
C ALA A 470 21.73 -18.60 -0.27
N LYS A 471 22.25 -19.79 0.04
CA LYS A 471 22.36 -20.91 -0.91
C LYS A 471 20.96 -21.52 -1.17
N VAL A 472 20.21 -20.93 -2.11
CA VAL A 472 18.88 -21.41 -2.50
C VAL A 472 19.00 -22.39 -3.67
N ASP A 473 18.56 -23.65 -3.49
CA ASP A 473 18.41 -24.64 -4.56
C ASP A 473 16.94 -24.74 -5.01
N ARG A 474 16.48 -23.69 -5.70
CA ARG A 474 15.10 -23.60 -6.21
C ARG A 474 14.73 -24.80 -7.09
N ALA A 475 15.66 -25.29 -7.90
CA ALA A 475 15.40 -26.39 -8.83
C ALA A 475 15.19 -27.73 -8.11
N ALA A 476 15.90 -27.98 -7.00
CA ALA A 476 15.64 -29.13 -6.15
C ALA A 476 14.27 -29.06 -5.48
N ALA A 477 13.92 -27.92 -4.88
CA ALA A 477 12.61 -27.73 -4.25
C ALA A 477 11.47 -27.90 -5.28
N GLN A 478 11.54 -27.22 -6.42
CA GLN A 478 10.51 -27.27 -7.46
C GLN A 478 10.22 -28.69 -7.96
N ARG A 479 11.27 -29.53 -8.14
CA ARG A 479 11.10 -30.93 -8.55
C ARG A 479 10.24 -31.73 -7.56
N VAL A 480 10.40 -31.49 -6.26
CA VAL A 480 9.60 -32.14 -5.21
C VAL A 480 8.12 -31.75 -5.34
N LEU A 481 7.84 -30.47 -5.57
CA LEU A 481 6.46 -29.98 -5.74
C LEU A 481 5.83 -30.50 -7.04
N ASP A 482 6.58 -30.46 -8.15
CA ASP A 482 6.10 -30.94 -9.45
C ASP A 482 5.74 -32.43 -9.40
N GLN A 483 6.56 -33.24 -8.72
CA GLN A 483 6.27 -34.66 -8.51
C GLN A 483 4.97 -34.84 -7.70
N ALA A 484 4.79 -34.08 -6.62
CA ALA A 484 3.58 -34.16 -5.80
C ALA A 484 2.31 -33.80 -6.59
N ILE A 485 2.37 -32.72 -7.37
CA ILE A 485 1.25 -32.31 -8.23
C ILE A 485 1.01 -33.34 -9.36
N GLY A 486 2.06 -33.87 -9.98
CA GLY A 486 1.96 -34.89 -11.03
C GLY A 486 1.32 -36.19 -10.52
N GLU A 487 1.50 -36.52 -9.25
CA GLU A 487 0.85 -37.64 -8.56
C GLU A 487 -0.56 -37.31 -8.04
N GLY A 488 -1.07 -36.10 -8.27
CA GLY A 488 -2.39 -35.64 -7.82
C GLY A 488 -2.49 -35.41 -6.31
N ARG A 489 -1.38 -35.13 -5.63
CA ARG A 489 -1.34 -34.93 -4.17
C ARG A 489 -1.61 -33.48 -3.80
N GLY A 490 -2.29 -33.30 -2.66
CA GLY A 490 -2.52 -31.99 -2.04
C GLY A 490 -1.58 -31.65 -0.88
N TRP A 491 -0.71 -32.60 -0.46
CA TRP A 491 0.20 -32.45 0.67
C TRP A 491 1.55 -33.12 0.39
N LEU A 492 2.62 -32.54 0.93
CA LEU A 492 3.95 -33.14 0.92
C LEU A 492 4.15 -34.10 2.11
N ASP A 493 4.89 -35.18 1.87
CA ASP A 493 5.31 -36.12 2.91
C ASP A 493 6.49 -35.54 3.72
N PRO A 494 6.73 -35.93 4.99
CA PRO A 494 7.74 -35.30 5.86
C PRO A 494 9.19 -35.29 5.33
N LEU A 495 9.57 -36.29 4.52
CA LEU A 495 10.89 -36.32 3.88
C LEU A 495 11.03 -35.30 2.75
N GLU A 496 9.95 -35.09 1.99
CA GLU A 496 9.87 -34.08 0.93
C GLU A 496 9.93 -32.68 1.53
N ILE A 497 9.22 -32.46 2.66
CA ILE A 497 9.29 -31.23 3.43
C ILE A 497 10.71 -30.95 3.89
N ALA A 498 11.42 -31.95 4.41
CA ALA A 498 12.81 -31.79 4.83
C ALA A 498 13.73 -31.41 3.66
N ALA A 499 13.53 -32.00 2.47
CA ALA A 499 14.28 -31.65 1.26
C ALA A 499 14.00 -30.21 0.79
N VAL A 500 12.74 -29.76 0.85
CA VAL A 500 12.37 -28.38 0.52
C VAL A 500 12.98 -27.39 1.51
N PHE A 501 12.99 -27.72 2.81
CA PHE A 501 13.58 -26.87 3.85
C PHE A 501 15.11 -26.79 3.73
N ASP A 502 15.78 -27.90 3.41
CA ASP A 502 17.22 -27.93 3.14
C ASP A 502 17.60 -27.05 1.94
N ALA A 503 16.78 -27.07 0.87
CA ALA A 503 16.98 -26.23 -0.30
C ALA A 503 16.88 -24.72 -0.03
N TYR A 504 16.27 -24.30 1.09
CA TYR A 504 16.17 -22.91 1.54
C TYR A 504 16.96 -22.63 2.83
N ASP A 505 17.77 -23.60 3.29
CA ASP A 505 18.56 -23.50 4.52
C ASP A 505 17.69 -23.17 5.77
N ILE A 506 16.50 -23.75 5.87
CA ILE A 506 15.64 -23.60 7.05
C ILE A 506 15.88 -24.80 7.99
N PRO A 507 16.42 -24.61 9.21
CA PRO A 507 16.69 -25.72 10.11
C PRO A 507 15.41 -26.46 10.52
N ILE A 508 15.35 -27.75 10.20
CA ILE A 508 14.26 -28.67 10.56
C ILE A 508 14.80 -29.86 11.36
N VAL A 509 13.98 -30.39 12.27
CA VAL A 509 14.34 -31.58 13.06
C VAL A 509 14.73 -32.75 12.14
N PRO A 510 15.88 -33.42 12.39
CA PRO A 510 16.30 -34.57 11.60
C PRO A 510 15.22 -35.64 11.56
N THR A 511 14.72 -35.91 10.35
CA THR A 511 13.61 -36.86 10.14
C THR A 511 14.11 -38.08 9.37
N ARG A 512 13.70 -39.27 9.83
CA ARG A 512 13.98 -40.55 9.18
C ARG A 512 12.68 -41.33 9.04
N MET A 513 12.45 -41.95 7.89
CA MET A 513 11.31 -42.83 7.66
C MET A 513 11.71 -44.27 7.93
N ALA A 514 10.85 -45.00 8.61
CA ALA A 514 10.94 -46.44 8.81
C ALA A 514 9.65 -47.09 8.30
N ALA A 515 9.77 -48.03 7.36
CA ALA A 515 8.63 -48.77 6.83
C ALA A 515 8.10 -49.82 7.82
N ASN A 516 8.93 -50.23 8.77
CA ASN A 516 8.63 -51.28 9.75
C ASN A 516 9.39 -51.05 11.07
N VAL A 517 9.06 -51.87 12.07
CA VAL A 517 9.62 -51.77 13.43
C VAL A 517 11.14 -52.00 13.47
N ASP A 518 11.69 -52.89 12.65
CA ASP A 518 13.13 -53.19 12.66
C ASP A 518 13.95 -52.03 12.11
N GLU A 519 13.47 -51.39 11.04
CA GLU A 519 14.03 -50.13 10.53
C GLU A 519 13.92 -49.01 11.58
N ALA A 520 12.78 -48.89 12.26
CA ALA A 520 12.58 -47.86 13.27
C ALA A 520 13.57 -48.00 14.43
N VAL A 521 13.84 -49.23 14.85
CA VAL A 521 14.87 -49.55 15.86
C VAL A 521 16.26 -49.18 15.36
N SER A 522 16.64 -49.65 14.16
CA SER A 522 17.97 -49.39 13.59
C SER A 522 18.26 -47.89 13.42
N LEU A 523 17.28 -47.12 12.95
CA LEU A 523 17.39 -45.67 12.81
C LEU A 523 17.48 -44.94 14.16
N SER A 524 16.85 -45.48 15.21
CA SER A 524 16.87 -44.91 16.56
C SER A 524 18.23 -45.07 17.25
N GLU A 525 18.97 -46.15 16.97
CA GLU A 525 20.30 -46.40 17.56
C GLU A 525 21.30 -45.27 17.31
N GLY A 526 21.22 -44.63 16.14
CA GLY A 526 22.05 -43.47 15.80
C GLY A 526 21.78 -42.26 16.70
N PHE A 527 20.54 -42.09 17.15
CA PHE A 527 20.16 -41.03 18.08
C PHE A 527 20.53 -41.38 19.53
N PHE A 528 20.33 -42.64 19.94
CA PHE A 528 20.72 -43.11 21.27
C PHE A 528 22.23 -42.99 21.51
N ARG A 529 23.06 -43.32 20.51
CA ARG A 529 24.52 -43.13 20.58
C ARG A 529 24.93 -41.67 20.78
N LYS A 530 24.08 -40.71 20.39
CA LYS A 530 24.28 -39.27 20.61
C LYS A 530 23.65 -38.78 21.91
N GLY A 531 23.11 -39.69 22.74
CA GLY A 531 22.47 -39.38 24.01
C GLY A 531 21.06 -38.79 23.88
N HIS A 532 20.44 -38.87 22.70
CA HIS A 532 19.08 -38.35 22.48
C HIS A 532 18.03 -39.42 22.74
N ALA A 533 16.95 -39.05 23.44
CA ALA A 533 15.71 -39.78 23.34
C ALA A 533 15.09 -39.57 21.95
N VAL A 534 14.15 -40.43 21.56
CA VAL A 534 13.52 -40.45 20.25
C VAL A 534 12.02 -40.20 20.36
N VAL A 535 11.50 -39.53 19.35
CA VAL A 535 10.07 -39.37 19.08
C VAL A 535 9.72 -40.21 17.86
N MET A 536 8.63 -40.96 17.97
CA MET A 536 8.06 -41.71 16.86
C MET A 536 6.69 -41.14 16.52
N LYS A 537 6.42 -40.90 15.23
CA LYS A 537 5.12 -40.42 14.76
C LYS A 537 4.63 -41.29 13.59
N ILE A 538 3.34 -41.50 13.50
CA ILE A 538 2.72 -42.24 12.41
C ILE A 538 2.95 -41.51 11.08
N LEU A 539 3.31 -42.26 10.04
CA LEU A 539 3.39 -41.78 8.66
C LEU A 539 2.21 -42.32 7.88
N SER A 540 1.16 -41.51 7.77
CA SER A 540 -0.05 -41.83 7.01
C SER A 540 -0.58 -40.58 6.34
N ARG A 541 -1.00 -40.73 5.08
CA ARG A 541 -1.61 -39.66 4.26
C ARG A 541 -3.04 -39.37 4.67
N ASP A 542 -3.70 -40.34 5.29
CA ASP A 542 -5.11 -40.27 5.63
C ASP A 542 -5.32 -39.76 7.08
N ILE A 543 -4.22 -39.46 7.82
CA ILE A 543 -4.24 -39.05 9.23
C ILE A 543 -3.59 -37.67 9.40
N VAL A 544 -4.44 -36.63 9.51
CA VAL A 544 -4.01 -35.24 9.64
C VAL A 544 -3.65 -34.87 11.10
N HIS A 545 -4.48 -35.25 12.08
CA HIS A 545 -4.23 -35.00 13.51
C HIS A 545 -3.64 -36.23 14.20
N LYS A 546 -2.32 -36.41 14.06
CA LYS A 546 -1.59 -37.60 14.53
C LYS A 546 -1.76 -37.86 16.03
N SER A 547 -1.76 -36.81 16.86
CA SER A 547 -1.89 -36.95 18.31
C SER A 547 -3.23 -37.54 18.74
N ASP A 548 -4.33 -37.15 18.09
CA ASP A 548 -5.70 -37.56 18.45
C ASP A 548 -5.93 -39.06 18.26
N VAL A 549 -5.21 -39.65 17.30
CA VAL A 549 -5.26 -41.09 17.02
C VAL A 549 -4.22 -41.89 17.79
N GLY A 550 -3.43 -41.27 18.68
CA GLY A 550 -2.30 -41.93 19.36
C GLY A 550 -1.09 -42.16 18.44
N GLY A 551 -1.04 -41.48 17.30
CA GLY A 551 0.02 -41.57 16.30
C GLY A 551 1.28 -40.77 16.65
N VAL A 552 1.50 -40.41 17.91
CA VAL A 552 2.72 -39.72 18.40
C VAL A 552 3.12 -40.33 19.73
N VAL A 553 4.35 -40.83 19.84
CA VAL A 553 4.94 -41.32 21.08
C VAL A 553 6.26 -40.60 21.33
N LEU A 554 6.39 -40.01 22.52
CA LEU A 554 7.54 -39.20 22.94
C LEU A 554 8.39 -39.96 23.95
N GLY A 555 9.66 -39.56 24.09
CA GLY A 555 10.50 -39.98 25.22
C GLY A 555 11.03 -41.42 25.16
N LEU A 556 11.16 -41.99 23.95
CA LEU A 556 11.71 -43.34 23.76
C LEU A 556 13.23 -43.31 24.00
N ARG A 557 13.73 -44.12 24.94
CA ARG A 557 15.14 -44.04 25.39
C ARG A 557 16.01 -45.22 25.00
N ASP A 558 15.39 -46.30 24.55
CA ASP A 558 16.06 -47.53 24.15
C ASP A 558 15.27 -48.25 23.05
N THR A 559 15.86 -49.31 22.50
CA THR A 559 15.31 -50.08 21.38
C THR A 559 14.03 -50.83 21.77
N ASP A 560 13.91 -51.29 23.02
CA ASP A 560 12.74 -52.04 23.49
C ASP A 560 11.52 -51.12 23.61
N ALA A 561 11.71 -49.91 24.12
CA ALA A 561 10.69 -48.87 24.14
C ALA A 561 10.20 -48.53 22.74
N VAL A 562 11.09 -48.48 21.73
CA VAL A 562 10.70 -48.25 20.33
C VAL A 562 9.83 -49.40 19.79
N ARG A 563 10.20 -50.65 20.04
CA ARG A 563 9.41 -51.82 19.59
C ARG A 563 8.02 -51.83 20.22
N LEU A 564 7.94 -51.63 21.53
CA LEU A 564 6.67 -51.58 22.27
C LEU A 564 5.79 -50.42 21.79
N ALA A 565 6.36 -49.24 21.64
CA ALA A 565 5.64 -48.06 21.16
C ALA A 565 5.13 -48.24 19.74
N HIS A 566 5.88 -48.91 18.86
CA HIS A 566 5.44 -49.15 17.48
C HIS A 566 4.22 -50.07 17.45
N GLY A 567 4.27 -51.18 18.19
CA GLY A 567 3.13 -52.11 18.30
C GLY A 567 1.87 -51.40 18.81
N ALA A 568 1.99 -50.70 19.94
CA ALA A 568 0.87 -49.98 20.54
C ALA A 568 0.32 -48.86 19.64
N MET A 569 1.19 -48.14 18.92
CA MET A 569 0.79 -47.10 17.97
C MET A 569 -0.01 -47.69 16.81
N MET A 570 0.49 -48.76 16.19
CA MET A 570 -0.21 -49.40 15.07
C MET A 570 -1.57 -49.93 15.48
N GLU A 571 -1.67 -50.57 16.65
CA GLU A 571 -2.95 -51.03 17.22
C GLU A 571 -3.93 -49.86 17.44
N ALA A 572 -3.47 -48.79 18.09
CA ALA A 572 -4.31 -47.63 18.38
C ALA A 572 -4.79 -46.92 17.11
N VAL A 573 -3.90 -46.75 16.13
CA VAL A 573 -4.22 -46.09 14.87
C VAL A 573 -5.17 -46.94 14.03
N THR A 574 -4.92 -48.24 13.87
CA THR A 574 -5.81 -49.14 13.12
C THR A 574 -7.18 -49.25 13.77
N ALA A 575 -7.26 -49.22 15.10
CA ALA A 575 -8.55 -49.24 15.81
C ALA A 575 -9.37 -47.95 15.60
N LYS A 576 -8.73 -46.79 15.58
CA LYS A 576 -9.41 -45.49 15.42
C LYS A 576 -9.65 -45.10 13.96
N CYS A 577 -8.78 -45.53 13.05
CA CYS A 577 -8.78 -45.20 11.63
C CYS A 577 -8.51 -46.46 10.79
N PRO A 578 -9.46 -47.41 10.72
CA PRO A 578 -9.24 -48.71 10.08
C PRO A 578 -8.98 -48.62 8.56
N ASP A 579 -9.52 -47.61 7.91
CA ASP A 579 -9.38 -47.40 6.46
C ASP A 579 -8.14 -46.57 6.08
N ALA A 580 -7.36 -46.11 7.07
CA ALA A 580 -6.19 -45.27 6.82
C ALA A 580 -5.01 -46.08 6.27
N ARG A 581 -4.41 -45.60 5.18
CA ARG A 581 -3.19 -46.18 4.61
C ARG A 581 -1.99 -45.70 5.42
N ILE A 582 -1.31 -46.64 6.07
CA ILE A 582 -0.11 -46.38 6.87
C ILE A 582 1.11 -46.77 6.03
N ALA A 583 1.97 -45.79 5.74
CA ALA A 583 3.22 -46.02 5.02
C ALA A 583 4.37 -46.45 5.96
N GLY A 584 4.21 -46.23 7.27
CA GLY A 584 5.17 -46.60 8.30
C GLY A 584 5.17 -45.61 9.44
N VAL A 585 6.35 -45.33 10.00
CA VAL A 585 6.56 -44.32 11.05
C VAL A 585 7.72 -43.40 10.68
N ILE A 586 7.71 -42.19 11.22
CA ILE A 586 8.87 -41.31 11.25
C ILE A 586 9.54 -41.34 12.62
N VAL A 587 10.86 -41.34 12.60
CA VAL A 587 11.74 -41.35 13.77
C VAL A 587 12.52 -40.04 13.79
N GLN A 588 12.43 -39.31 14.91
CA GLN A 588 13.05 -38.00 15.12
C GLN A 588 13.75 -37.96 16.48
N PRO A 589 14.86 -37.20 16.65
CA PRO A 589 15.40 -36.95 17.98
C PRO A 589 14.43 -36.08 18.79
N MET A 590 14.25 -36.40 20.07
CA MET A 590 13.50 -35.58 21.01
C MET A 590 14.31 -34.34 21.36
N ILE A 591 13.90 -33.18 20.86
CA ILE A 591 14.57 -31.91 21.11
C ILE A 591 14.16 -31.37 22.48
N MET A 592 15.14 -31.16 23.35
CA MET A 592 14.94 -30.60 24.69
C MET A 592 15.66 -29.26 24.81
N ARG A 593 14.91 -28.15 24.66
CA ARG A 593 15.41 -26.78 24.79
C ARG A 593 14.53 -26.00 25.78
N PRO A 594 14.74 -26.17 27.09
CA PRO A 594 13.81 -25.68 28.12
C PRO A 594 13.65 -24.15 28.18
N ARG A 595 14.58 -23.38 27.58
CA ARG A 595 14.54 -21.91 27.50
C ARG A 595 14.13 -21.39 26.12
N ALA A 596 13.84 -22.29 25.17
CA ALA A 596 13.39 -21.90 23.84
C ALA A 596 11.95 -21.39 23.87
N ARG A 597 11.66 -20.40 23.02
CA ARG A 597 10.32 -19.87 22.80
C ARG A 597 9.67 -20.69 21.69
N GLU A 598 8.42 -21.10 21.89
CA GLU A 598 7.61 -21.73 20.84
C GLU A 598 6.94 -20.64 20.01
N LEU A 599 7.26 -20.62 18.72
CA LEU A 599 6.75 -19.68 17.73
C LEU A 599 5.95 -20.44 16.67
N ILE A 600 5.08 -19.71 15.96
CA ILE A 600 4.46 -20.17 14.72
C ILE A 600 4.92 -19.26 13.60
N ALA A 601 5.30 -19.85 12.46
CA ALA A 601 5.64 -19.13 11.25
C ALA A 601 5.16 -19.92 10.04
N GLY A 602 4.68 -19.24 9.01
CA GLY A 602 4.12 -19.95 7.86
C GLY A 602 3.66 -19.06 6.72
N LEU A 603 3.11 -19.71 5.70
CA LEU A 603 2.44 -19.12 4.56
C LEU A 603 0.96 -19.52 4.59
N ALA A 604 0.07 -18.53 4.54
CA ALA A 604 -1.34 -18.74 4.28
C ALA A 604 -1.72 -18.21 2.89
N ASP A 605 -2.84 -18.68 2.38
CA ASP A 605 -3.36 -18.29 1.09
C ASP A 605 -4.64 -17.49 1.24
N ASP A 606 -4.59 -16.20 0.89
CA ASP A 606 -5.76 -15.33 0.85
C ASP A 606 -6.34 -15.25 -0.57
N PRO A 607 -7.66 -15.38 -0.75
CA PRO A 607 -8.27 -15.35 -2.09
C PRO A 607 -8.17 -13.99 -2.79
N THR A 608 -7.95 -12.89 -2.07
CA THR A 608 -7.82 -11.54 -2.63
C THR A 608 -6.35 -11.19 -2.90
N PHE A 609 -5.49 -11.39 -1.90
CA PHE A 609 -4.09 -10.94 -1.92
C PHE A 609 -3.07 -12.04 -2.23
N GLY A 610 -3.51 -13.31 -2.29
CA GLY A 610 -2.66 -14.47 -2.50
C GLY A 610 -1.84 -14.83 -1.26
N PRO A 611 -0.58 -15.28 -1.42
CA PRO A 611 0.25 -15.71 -0.30
C PRO A 611 0.49 -14.60 0.73
N VAL A 612 0.36 -14.93 2.01
CA VAL A 612 0.68 -14.06 3.14
C VAL A 612 1.59 -14.78 4.14
N VAL A 613 2.57 -14.07 4.67
CA VAL A 613 3.46 -14.58 5.72
C VAL A 613 2.80 -14.35 7.08
N ALA A 614 2.71 -15.40 7.88
CA ALA A 614 2.20 -15.33 9.25
C ALA A 614 3.32 -15.55 10.27
N PHE A 615 3.25 -14.82 11.37
CA PHE A 615 4.14 -14.97 12.53
C PHE A 615 3.37 -14.76 13.83
N GLY A 616 3.73 -15.53 14.87
CA GLY A 616 3.13 -15.37 16.18
C GLY A 616 3.71 -16.29 17.24
N ARG A 617 3.04 -16.31 18.39
CA ARG A 617 3.31 -17.31 19.42
C ARG A 617 2.83 -18.68 18.96
N GLY A 618 3.66 -19.70 19.12
CA GLY A 618 3.38 -21.09 18.73
C GLY A 618 2.89 -21.97 19.88
N GLY A 619 2.80 -23.27 19.60
CA GLY A 619 2.39 -24.30 20.55
C GLY A 619 0.93 -24.74 20.40
N THR A 620 0.37 -25.32 21.46
CA THR A 620 -1.00 -25.87 21.45
C THR A 620 -2.09 -24.82 21.69
N ALA A 621 -1.74 -23.65 22.23
CA ALA A 621 -2.70 -22.60 22.59
C ALA A 621 -2.86 -21.49 21.52
N VAL A 622 -2.33 -21.70 20.31
CA VAL A 622 -2.29 -20.72 19.22
C VAL A 622 -3.69 -20.22 18.82
N GLU A 623 -4.68 -21.11 18.84
CA GLU A 623 -6.06 -20.77 18.46
C GLU A 623 -6.80 -19.96 19.54
N ILE A 624 -6.30 -19.98 20.79
CA ILE A 624 -6.92 -19.31 21.94
C ILE A 624 -6.24 -17.96 22.22
N ILE A 625 -4.92 -17.87 22.01
CA ILE A 625 -4.12 -16.67 22.25
C ILE A 625 -3.95 -15.94 20.91
N ASN A 626 -4.68 -14.84 20.70
CA ASN A 626 -4.64 -14.03 19.48
C ASN A 626 -3.37 -13.15 19.37
N ASP A 627 -2.18 -13.75 19.56
CA ASP A 627 -0.87 -13.11 19.46
C ASP A 627 -0.21 -13.44 18.10
N LYS A 628 -0.68 -12.75 17.06
CA LYS A 628 -0.28 -13.01 15.68
C LYS A 628 -0.18 -11.72 14.88
N ALA A 629 0.67 -11.75 13.86
CA ALA A 629 0.79 -10.71 12.87
C ALA A 629 0.96 -11.32 11.47
N LEU A 630 0.51 -10.57 10.45
CA LEU A 630 0.60 -10.97 9.04
C LEU A 630 1.38 -9.92 8.24
N ALA A 631 1.98 -10.34 7.14
CA ALA A 631 2.62 -9.46 6.16
C ALA A 631 2.53 -10.05 4.74
N LEU A 632 2.63 -9.19 3.73
CA LEU A 632 2.62 -9.60 2.32
C LEU A 632 4.06 -9.76 1.81
N PRO A 633 4.39 -10.89 1.16
CA PRO A 633 5.64 -11.04 0.43
C PRO A 633 5.71 -10.08 -0.78
N PRO A 634 6.91 -9.66 -1.24
CA PRO A 634 8.22 -9.97 -0.66
C PRO A 634 8.47 -9.21 0.66
N LEU A 635 9.15 -9.86 1.61
CA LEU A 635 9.66 -9.26 2.83
C LEU A 635 11.13 -8.86 2.68
N ASP A 636 11.50 -7.79 3.38
CA ASP A 636 12.87 -7.38 3.66
C ASP A 636 13.10 -7.44 5.18
N MET A 637 14.33 -7.19 5.60
CA MET A 637 14.72 -7.35 7.00
C MET A 637 13.91 -6.44 7.94
N LYS A 638 13.64 -5.21 7.51
CA LYS A 638 12.84 -4.25 8.28
C LYS A 638 11.40 -4.71 8.42
N LEU A 639 10.79 -5.20 7.33
CA LEU A 639 9.42 -5.72 7.36
C LEU A 639 9.30 -6.98 8.21
N ALA A 640 10.31 -7.86 8.19
CA ALA A 640 10.35 -9.05 9.03
C ALA A 640 10.48 -8.68 10.51
N ASP A 641 11.31 -7.69 10.84
CA ASP A 641 11.45 -7.16 12.19
C ASP A 641 10.15 -6.48 12.68
N ASP A 642 9.53 -5.63 11.84
CA ASP A 642 8.24 -5.01 12.12
C ASP A 642 7.13 -6.06 12.31
N LEU A 643 7.15 -7.13 11.52
CA LEU A 643 6.22 -8.26 11.66
C LEU A 643 6.37 -8.92 13.03
N VAL A 644 7.61 -9.15 13.48
CA VAL A 644 7.90 -9.73 14.81
C VAL A 644 7.46 -8.76 15.92
N LYS A 645 7.87 -7.49 15.87
CA LYS A 645 7.60 -6.47 16.91
C LYS A 645 6.10 -6.22 17.17
N ARG A 646 5.24 -6.51 16.21
CA ARG A 646 3.76 -6.41 16.37
C ARG A 646 3.15 -7.50 17.25
N THR A 647 3.92 -8.53 17.60
CA THR A 647 3.47 -9.61 18.48
C THR A 647 3.89 -9.35 19.92
N ALA A 648 3.08 -9.78 20.88
CA ALA A 648 3.43 -9.74 22.30
C ALA A 648 4.63 -10.65 22.61
N VAL A 649 4.81 -11.75 21.87
CA VAL A 649 5.97 -12.64 22.02
C VAL A 649 7.30 -11.95 21.72
N ALA A 650 7.33 -10.86 20.93
CA ALA A 650 8.56 -10.10 20.66
C ALA A 650 9.29 -9.65 21.93
N ARG A 651 8.54 -9.26 22.98
CA ARG A 651 9.13 -8.87 24.28
C ARG A 651 9.85 -10.04 24.97
N GLN A 652 9.41 -11.28 24.72
CA GLN A 652 10.05 -12.48 25.26
C GLN A 652 11.29 -12.88 24.44
N LEU A 653 11.40 -12.44 23.19
CA LEU A 653 12.56 -12.72 22.33
C LEU A 653 13.79 -11.87 22.71
N ALA A 654 13.58 -10.67 23.27
CA ALA A 654 14.63 -9.77 23.75
C ALA A 654 15.35 -10.25 25.03
N GLY A 655 14.92 -11.40 25.59
CA GLY A 655 15.41 -11.94 26.85
C GLY A 655 14.67 -11.37 28.06
N TYR A 656 14.57 -12.18 29.11
CA TYR A 656 13.96 -11.78 30.38
C TYR A 656 14.50 -12.63 31.52
N ARG A 657 14.77 -12.01 32.67
CA ARG A 657 15.30 -12.69 33.87
C ARG A 657 16.51 -13.58 33.53
N ASP A 658 16.38 -14.90 33.67
CA ASP A 658 17.38 -15.93 33.42
C ASP A 658 17.30 -16.57 32.01
N VAL A 659 16.41 -16.07 31.16
CA VAL A 659 16.23 -16.51 29.76
C VAL A 659 16.98 -15.57 28.82
N PRO A 660 18.03 -16.06 28.11
CA PRO A 660 18.75 -15.27 27.12
C PRO A 660 17.87 -14.86 25.93
N ALA A 661 18.26 -13.76 25.27
CA ALA A 661 17.66 -13.32 24.02
C ALA A 661 17.79 -14.39 22.92
N VAL A 662 16.92 -14.36 21.91
CA VAL A 662 17.10 -15.20 20.72
C VAL A 662 18.38 -14.75 20.01
N LYS A 663 19.06 -15.68 19.33
CA LYS A 663 20.07 -15.29 18.36
C LYS A 663 19.52 -14.19 17.44
N GLU A 664 20.26 -13.10 17.36
CA GLU A 664 19.91 -11.94 16.54
C GLU A 664 19.58 -12.40 15.11
N ASP A 665 18.52 -11.83 14.55
CA ASP A 665 18.05 -12.02 13.19
C ASP A 665 17.59 -13.43 12.77
N ALA A 666 17.73 -14.45 13.62
CA ALA A 666 17.42 -15.83 13.24
C ALA A 666 15.93 -16.04 12.88
N VAL A 667 15.03 -15.37 13.61
CA VAL A 667 13.59 -15.40 13.35
C VAL A 667 13.27 -14.64 12.06
N GLN A 668 13.79 -13.42 11.92
CA GLN A 668 13.60 -12.56 10.76
C GLN A 668 14.10 -13.24 9.48
N MET A 669 15.28 -13.86 9.52
CA MET A 669 15.85 -14.62 8.40
C MET A 669 14.97 -15.80 7.98
N THR A 670 14.33 -16.47 8.94
CA THR A 670 13.37 -17.55 8.64
C THR A 670 12.15 -16.98 7.90
N LEU A 671 11.63 -15.83 8.34
CA LEU A 671 10.50 -15.14 7.69
C LEU A 671 10.87 -14.68 6.27
N LEU A 672 12.10 -14.20 6.05
CA LEU A 672 12.62 -13.87 4.72
C LEU A 672 12.66 -15.11 3.82
N LYS A 673 13.20 -16.23 4.32
CA LYS A 673 13.25 -17.50 3.58
C LYS A 673 11.85 -18.01 3.23
N LEU A 674 10.88 -17.92 4.14
CA LEU A 674 9.47 -18.23 3.87
C LEU A 674 8.87 -17.30 2.81
N SER A 675 9.16 -16.01 2.89
CA SER A 675 8.75 -15.05 1.85
C SER A 675 9.35 -15.38 0.49
N GLN A 676 10.61 -15.84 0.45
CA GLN A 676 11.29 -16.24 -0.78
C GLN A 676 10.70 -17.54 -1.35
N MET A 677 10.37 -18.51 -0.50
CA MET A 677 9.65 -19.72 -0.91
C MET A 677 8.30 -19.38 -1.56
N ALA A 678 7.55 -18.42 -1.04
CA ALA A 678 6.28 -17.97 -1.63
C ALA A 678 6.46 -17.37 -3.05
N ILE A 679 7.63 -16.78 -3.33
CA ILE A 679 7.96 -16.20 -4.64
C ILE A 679 8.39 -17.27 -5.62
N ASP A 680 9.28 -18.16 -5.19
CA ASP A 680 9.95 -19.13 -6.04
C ASP A 680 9.11 -20.38 -6.34
N LEU A 681 8.25 -20.76 -5.39
CA LEU A 681 7.51 -22.03 -5.35
C LEU A 681 5.99 -21.78 -5.37
N PRO A 682 5.40 -21.33 -6.50
CA PRO A 682 3.98 -20.95 -6.59
C PRO A 682 3.01 -22.12 -6.38
N LEU A 683 3.50 -23.36 -6.40
CA LEU A 683 2.73 -24.57 -6.10
C LEU A 683 2.47 -24.76 -4.60
N ILE A 684 3.20 -24.07 -3.72
CA ILE A 684 2.89 -24.03 -2.29
C ILE A 684 1.61 -23.21 -2.11
N ARG A 685 0.58 -23.85 -1.56
CA ARG A 685 -0.67 -23.19 -1.16
C ARG A 685 -0.56 -22.70 0.27
N GLU A 686 -0.25 -23.58 1.20
CA GLU A 686 -0.10 -23.26 2.63
C GLU A 686 1.18 -23.91 3.17
N LEU A 687 1.85 -23.25 4.10
CA LEU A 687 3.01 -23.77 4.83
C LEU A 687 2.84 -23.42 6.30
N ASP A 688 2.98 -24.40 7.18
CA ASP A 688 2.79 -24.22 8.61
C ASP A 688 3.99 -24.78 9.37
N ILE A 689 4.66 -23.96 10.18
CA ILE A 689 5.69 -24.39 11.12
C ILE A 689 5.16 -24.17 12.53
N ASN A 690 4.77 -25.25 13.22
CA ASN A 690 4.27 -25.16 14.58
C ASN A 690 4.62 -26.42 15.42
N PRO A 691 5.55 -26.34 16.39
CA PRO A 691 6.29 -25.14 16.80
C PRO A 691 7.60 -24.94 16.01
N LEU A 692 7.95 -23.66 15.82
CA LEU A 692 9.30 -23.18 15.53
C LEU A 692 9.95 -22.81 16.87
N LEU A 693 10.95 -23.58 17.32
CA LEU A 693 11.70 -23.23 18.52
C LEU A 693 12.70 -22.12 18.22
N ALA A 694 12.81 -21.14 19.11
CA ALA A 694 13.79 -20.06 19.03
C ALA A 694 14.52 -19.84 20.37
N ASP A 695 15.86 -19.84 20.34
CA ASP A 695 16.73 -19.62 21.50
C ASP A 695 18.05 -18.91 21.09
N GLU A 696 19.01 -18.81 22.01
CA GLU A 696 20.33 -18.21 21.75
C GLU A 696 21.16 -18.96 20.69
N ALA A 697 20.83 -20.22 20.38
CA ALA A 697 21.50 -21.01 19.35
C ALA A 697 20.87 -20.83 17.96
N GLY A 698 19.70 -20.21 17.87
CA GLY A 698 18.98 -19.94 16.63
C GLY A 698 17.58 -20.52 16.62
N VAL A 699 17.13 -20.98 15.44
CA VAL A 699 15.79 -21.54 15.25
C VAL A 699 15.83 -23.02 14.88
N LEU A 700 14.75 -23.76 15.19
CA LEU A 700 14.57 -25.14 14.74
C LEU A 700 13.08 -25.47 14.58
N ALA A 701 12.66 -25.85 13.37
CA ALA A 701 11.32 -26.31 13.07
C ALA A 701 11.10 -27.76 13.56
N LEU A 702 10.07 -27.99 14.39
CA LEU A 702 9.79 -29.33 14.95
C LEU A 702 8.66 -30.09 14.23
N ASP A 703 7.64 -29.37 13.78
CA ASP A 703 6.55 -29.92 12.99
C ASP A 703 6.20 -28.93 11.88
N VAL A 704 6.16 -29.47 10.66
CA VAL A 704 5.98 -28.68 9.45
C VAL A 704 4.95 -29.38 8.57
N ARG A 705 4.07 -28.60 7.96
CA ARG A 705 3.10 -29.06 6.97
C ARG A 705 3.16 -28.17 5.76
N ILE A 706 3.11 -28.75 4.56
CA ILE A 706 3.06 -28.01 3.30
C ILE A 706 1.91 -28.56 2.45
N ALA A 707 0.90 -27.73 2.23
CA ALA A 707 -0.16 -27.98 1.28
C ALA A 707 0.26 -27.49 -0.10
N VAL A 708 0.00 -28.28 -1.13
CA VAL A 708 0.37 -27.97 -2.51
C VAL A 708 -0.87 -27.99 -3.40
N ALA A 709 -0.93 -27.08 -4.36
CA ALA A 709 -2.00 -27.02 -5.34
C ALA A 709 -1.52 -26.35 -6.62
N VAL A 710 -2.15 -26.70 -7.74
CA VAL A 710 -2.01 -25.89 -8.95
C VAL A 710 -2.64 -24.53 -8.65
N PRO A 711 -1.89 -23.43 -8.81
CA PRO A 711 -2.36 -22.11 -8.46
C PRO A 711 -3.53 -21.69 -9.36
N GLU A 712 -4.64 -21.27 -8.75
CA GLU A 712 -5.63 -20.48 -9.48
C GLU A 712 -4.97 -19.14 -9.85
N ARG A 713 -5.06 -18.76 -11.13
CA ARG A 713 -4.42 -17.54 -11.61
C ARG A 713 -5.20 -16.33 -11.10
N LEU A 714 -4.70 -15.71 -10.02
CA LEU A 714 -5.27 -14.49 -9.45
C LEU A 714 -4.90 -13.24 -10.27
N PHE A 715 -3.71 -13.21 -10.89
CA PHE A 715 -3.21 -12.04 -11.62
C PHE A 715 -2.65 -12.37 -13.01
N ALA A 716 -2.46 -11.34 -13.84
CA ALA A 716 -1.71 -11.47 -15.08
C ALA A 716 -0.22 -11.82 -14.80
N GLY A 717 0.41 -12.68 -15.62
CA GLY A 717 1.84 -12.97 -15.52
C GLY A 717 2.28 -14.13 -14.59
N GLN A 718 1.52 -15.23 -14.53
CA GLN A 718 1.89 -16.48 -13.80
C GLN A 718 2.23 -16.33 -12.30
N THR A 719 1.77 -15.29 -11.62
CA THR A 719 2.04 -15.08 -10.19
C THR A 719 0.76 -14.82 -9.40
N ARG A 720 0.77 -15.26 -8.14
CA ARG A 720 -0.29 -15.05 -7.14
C ARG A 720 0.02 -13.92 -6.17
N LEU A 721 1.13 -13.21 -6.34
CA LEU A 721 1.55 -12.17 -5.42
C LEU A 721 0.82 -10.86 -5.73
N ALA A 722 0.22 -10.24 -4.71
CA ALA A 722 -0.34 -8.90 -4.81
C ALA A 722 0.73 -7.83 -5.05
N ILE A 723 1.99 -8.09 -4.68
CA ILE A 723 3.14 -7.21 -4.93
C ILE A 723 4.13 -7.95 -5.84
N ARG A 724 4.54 -7.31 -6.94
CA ARG A 724 5.51 -7.92 -7.85
C ARG A 724 6.89 -7.98 -7.17
N PRO A 725 7.54 -9.15 -7.12
CA PRO A 725 8.86 -9.29 -6.52
C PRO A 725 9.95 -8.69 -7.42
N PHE A 726 11.16 -8.57 -6.88
CA PHE A 726 12.34 -8.17 -7.65
C PHE A 726 12.54 -9.12 -8.86
N PRO A 727 12.64 -8.59 -10.09
CA PRO A 727 12.73 -9.40 -11.30
C PRO A 727 14.15 -9.96 -11.53
N ALA A 728 14.61 -10.82 -10.61
CA ALA A 728 15.98 -11.35 -10.57
C ALA A 728 16.44 -12.05 -11.86
N ALA A 729 15.50 -12.60 -12.64
CA ALA A 729 15.78 -13.27 -13.92
C ALA A 729 16.31 -12.34 -15.02
N TRP A 730 16.26 -11.02 -14.81
CA TRP A 730 16.71 -10.01 -15.76
C TRP A 730 18.13 -9.48 -15.50
N GLN A 731 18.90 -10.22 -14.70
CA GLN A 731 20.31 -9.92 -14.43
C GLN A 731 21.20 -10.65 -15.45
N ARG A 732 22.17 -9.96 -16.05
CA ARG A 732 23.16 -10.56 -16.94
C ARG A 732 24.36 -9.67 -17.18
N ASP A 733 25.50 -10.30 -17.46
CA ASP A 733 26.68 -9.61 -17.95
C ASP A 733 26.55 -9.34 -19.45
N VAL A 734 26.96 -8.14 -19.87
CA VAL A 734 26.96 -7.70 -21.27
C VAL A 734 28.33 -7.14 -21.60
N VAL A 735 28.89 -7.59 -22.73
CA VAL A 735 30.14 -7.06 -23.28
C VAL A 735 29.80 -5.87 -24.18
N LEU A 736 30.41 -4.72 -23.88
CA LEU A 736 30.26 -3.47 -24.62
C LEU A 736 31.10 -3.47 -25.92
N GLN A 737 30.93 -2.43 -26.74
CA GLN A 737 31.61 -2.33 -28.04
C GLN A 737 33.14 -2.18 -27.93
N ASP A 738 33.60 -1.63 -26.81
CA ASP A 738 35.01 -1.47 -26.47
C ASP A 738 35.62 -2.72 -25.79
N GLY A 739 34.83 -3.77 -25.57
CA GLY A 739 35.23 -5.00 -24.89
C GLY A 739 35.12 -4.96 -23.36
N GLU A 740 34.67 -3.85 -22.76
CA GLU A 740 34.41 -3.79 -21.31
C GLU A 740 33.15 -4.61 -20.97
N THR A 741 33.21 -5.40 -19.89
CA THR A 741 32.04 -6.15 -19.40
C THR A 741 31.32 -5.34 -18.34
N VAL A 742 30.02 -5.10 -18.52
CA VAL A 742 29.15 -4.47 -17.52
C VAL A 742 28.07 -5.44 -17.05
N HIS A 743 27.69 -5.34 -15.78
CA HIS A 743 26.60 -6.12 -15.23
C HIS A 743 25.29 -5.34 -15.33
N LEU A 744 24.36 -5.80 -16.18
CA LEU A 744 23.02 -5.24 -16.25
C LEU A 744 22.12 -5.94 -15.23
N ARG A 745 21.44 -5.14 -14.40
CA ARG A 745 20.43 -5.66 -13.49
C ARG A 745 19.30 -4.66 -13.25
N PRO A 746 18.11 -5.10 -12.82
CA PRO A 746 17.08 -4.18 -12.38
C PRO A 746 17.57 -3.31 -11.21
N VAL A 747 17.13 -2.05 -11.19
CA VAL A 747 17.47 -1.08 -10.14
C VAL A 747 16.80 -1.47 -8.84
N VAL A 748 17.54 -1.54 -7.74
CA VAL A 748 17.05 -1.86 -6.39
C VAL A 748 17.02 -0.59 -5.52
N PRO A 749 16.22 -0.52 -4.44
CA PRO A 749 16.23 0.63 -3.54
C PRO A 749 17.64 1.04 -3.04
N GLU A 750 18.51 0.05 -2.82
CA GLU A 750 19.91 0.19 -2.35
C GLU A 750 20.81 0.98 -3.31
N ASP A 751 20.38 1.14 -4.56
CA ASP A 751 21.10 1.91 -5.57
C ASP A 751 21.07 3.42 -5.33
N GLU A 752 20.41 3.90 -4.28
CA GLU A 752 20.16 5.33 -4.08
C GLU A 752 21.45 6.16 -4.08
N ALA A 753 22.46 5.71 -3.33
CA ALA A 753 23.77 6.37 -3.29
C ALA A 753 24.46 6.32 -4.66
N ALA A 754 24.37 5.20 -5.37
CA ALA A 754 25.00 5.01 -6.68
C ALA A 754 24.30 5.81 -7.79
N ILE A 755 22.97 5.95 -7.75
CA ILE A 755 22.21 6.81 -8.65
C ILE A 755 22.48 8.27 -8.34
N LYS A 756 22.54 8.67 -7.06
CA LYS A 756 22.94 10.03 -6.71
C LYS A 756 24.34 10.35 -7.25
N HIS A 757 25.28 9.42 -7.09
CA HIS A 757 26.62 9.56 -7.65
C HIS A 757 26.61 9.68 -9.18
N LEU A 758 25.80 8.88 -9.89
CA LEU A 758 25.60 9.00 -11.34
C LEU A 758 25.12 10.41 -11.73
N LEU A 759 24.09 10.92 -11.03
CA LEU A 759 23.52 12.24 -11.30
C LEU A 759 24.52 13.37 -11.04
N ASP A 760 25.26 13.31 -9.94
CA ASP A 760 26.28 14.31 -9.56
C ASP A 760 27.47 14.33 -10.54
N HIS A 761 27.74 13.22 -11.24
CA HIS A 761 28.84 13.08 -12.22
C HIS A 761 28.36 13.10 -13.67
N THR A 762 27.17 13.64 -13.93
CA THR A 762 26.64 13.84 -15.28
C THR A 762 26.59 15.33 -15.59
N ASP A 763 27.03 15.72 -16.79
CA ASP A 763 27.06 17.12 -17.21
C ASP A 763 25.66 17.73 -17.28
N ALA A 764 25.54 19.03 -16.98
CA ALA A 764 24.26 19.74 -16.93
C ALA A 764 23.46 19.67 -18.24
N VAL A 765 24.14 19.62 -19.40
CA VAL A 765 23.50 19.48 -20.72
C VAL A 765 22.80 18.12 -20.86
N ASP A 766 23.39 17.08 -20.29
CA ASP A 766 22.85 15.72 -20.36
C ASP A 766 21.70 15.52 -19.38
N LEU A 767 21.81 16.11 -18.19
CA LEU A 767 20.70 16.19 -17.23
C LEU A 767 19.54 16.99 -17.82
N HIS A 768 19.81 18.13 -18.45
CA HIS A 768 18.80 18.92 -19.14
C HIS A 768 18.11 18.13 -20.25
N SER A 769 18.88 17.39 -21.04
CA SER A 769 18.36 16.52 -22.10
C SER A 769 17.49 15.39 -21.54
N ARG A 770 17.85 14.85 -20.37
CA ARG A 770 17.12 13.74 -19.72
C ARG A 770 15.81 14.20 -19.07
N PHE A 771 15.81 15.37 -18.44
CA PHE A 771 14.67 15.85 -17.65
C PHE A 771 13.86 16.94 -18.37
N LEU A 772 14.22 17.25 -19.62
CA LEU A 772 13.61 18.31 -20.43
C LEU A 772 13.56 19.67 -19.70
N GLY A 773 14.54 19.91 -18.82
CA GLY A 773 14.51 21.00 -17.85
C GLY A 773 15.77 21.05 -16.99
N ALA A 774 16.07 22.23 -16.44
CA ALA A 774 17.22 22.41 -15.57
C ALA A 774 16.89 21.96 -14.14
N ILE A 775 17.54 20.89 -13.66
CA ILE A 775 17.46 20.45 -12.26
C ILE A 775 18.75 20.88 -11.54
N LYS A 776 18.61 21.62 -10.44
CA LYS A 776 19.75 22.14 -9.66
C LYS A 776 20.19 21.23 -8.53
N GLU A 777 19.27 20.48 -7.93
CA GLU A 777 19.52 19.64 -6.76
C GLU A 777 18.75 18.32 -6.83
N PHE A 778 19.35 17.27 -6.27
CA PHE A 778 18.78 15.93 -6.20
C PHE A 778 18.59 15.52 -4.73
N PRO A 779 17.53 15.98 -4.05
CA PRO A 779 17.29 15.64 -2.65
C PRO A 779 16.92 14.15 -2.51
N HIS A 780 17.10 13.58 -1.32
CA HIS A 780 16.78 12.17 -1.03
C HIS A 780 15.41 11.71 -1.56
N PRO A 781 14.29 12.44 -1.35
CA PRO A 781 12.98 12.02 -1.87
C PRO A 781 12.92 11.92 -3.40
N PHE A 782 13.71 12.71 -4.11
CA PHE A 782 13.80 12.64 -5.57
C PHE A 782 14.52 11.35 -5.99
N VAL A 783 15.69 11.07 -5.40
CA VAL A 783 16.49 9.88 -5.74
C VAL A 783 15.81 8.59 -5.30
N ALA A 784 15.15 8.57 -4.13
CA ALA A 784 14.36 7.43 -3.66
C ALA A 784 13.23 7.05 -4.63
N ARG A 785 12.60 8.03 -5.31
CA ARG A 785 11.62 7.78 -6.39
C ARG A 785 12.27 7.19 -7.65
N LEU A 786 13.58 7.39 -7.85
CA LEU A 786 14.32 6.80 -8.95
C LEU A 786 14.71 5.33 -8.70
N THR A 787 14.85 4.92 -7.44
CA THR A 787 15.25 3.54 -7.10
C THR A 787 14.10 2.63 -6.69
N GLN A 788 13.07 3.17 -6.04
CA GLN A 788 11.97 2.37 -5.51
C GLN A 788 10.84 2.21 -6.54
N LEU A 789 11.07 1.28 -7.43
CA LEU A 789 10.16 0.97 -8.52
C LEU A 789 9.03 0.06 -8.06
N ASP A 790 7.84 0.35 -8.55
CA ASP A 790 6.80 -0.67 -8.63
C ASP A 790 6.98 -1.44 -9.94
N TYR A 791 7.64 -2.61 -9.85
CA TYR A 791 7.88 -3.48 -11.00
C TYR A 791 6.62 -3.94 -11.72
N ALA A 792 5.43 -3.78 -11.12
CA ALA A 792 4.18 -3.98 -11.85
C ALA A 792 4.09 -2.99 -13.02
N ARG A 793 4.34 -1.70 -12.80
CA ARG A 793 4.10 -0.61 -13.77
C ARG A 793 5.36 0.02 -14.35
N ALA A 794 6.49 -0.11 -13.68
CA ALA A 794 7.73 0.55 -14.04
C ALA A 794 8.92 -0.40 -13.93
N MET A 795 9.85 -0.33 -14.88
CA MET A 795 11.08 -1.09 -14.87
C MET A 795 12.27 -0.14 -15.02
N ALA A 796 13.39 -0.43 -14.38
CA ALA A 796 14.63 0.25 -14.67
C ALA A 796 15.79 -0.73 -14.61
N PHE A 797 16.74 -0.56 -15.51
CA PHE A 797 17.98 -1.31 -15.56
C PHE A 797 19.14 -0.39 -15.24
N ALA A 798 19.97 -0.78 -14.27
CA ALA A 798 21.27 -0.18 -14.02
C ALA A 798 22.35 -0.99 -14.73
N ALA A 799 23.26 -0.27 -15.39
CA ALA A 799 24.53 -0.82 -15.82
C ALA A 799 25.57 -0.59 -14.73
N VAL A 800 26.01 -1.67 -14.09
CA VAL A 800 26.96 -1.65 -12.97
C VAL A 800 28.34 -2.02 -13.49
N ALA A 801 29.36 -1.28 -13.05
CA ALA A 801 30.75 -1.56 -13.38
C ALA A 801 31.19 -2.96 -12.85
N PRO A 802 32.14 -3.64 -13.50
CA PRO A 802 32.55 -5.01 -13.15
C PRO A 802 33.17 -5.16 -11.74
N GLY A 803 33.62 -4.06 -11.12
CA GLY A 803 34.06 -4.02 -9.72
C GLY A 803 32.94 -3.89 -8.68
N GLY A 804 31.69 -3.75 -9.12
CA GLY A 804 30.52 -3.50 -8.27
C GLY A 804 30.41 -2.04 -7.80
N GLY A 805 29.21 -1.68 -7.30
CA GLY A 805 28.96 -0.42 -6.57
C GLY A 805 28.81 0.85 -7.40
N GLU A 806 29.38 0.93 -8.60
CA GLU A 806 29.27 2.10 -9.48
C GLU A 806 28.26 1.88 -10.61
N ILE A 807 27.27 2.76 -10.72
CA ILE A 807 26.30 2.75 -11.83
C ILE A 807 26.80 3.72 -12.92
N LEU A 808 27.00 3.18 -14.12
CA LEU A 808 27.52 3.90 -15.30
C LEU A 808 26.39 4.47 -16.16
N GLY A 809 25.19 3.92 -16.05
CA GLY A 809 24.00 4.38 -16.75
C GLY A 809 22.76 3.64 -16.29
N VAL A 810 21.60 4.25 -16.53
CA VAL A 810 20.28 3.71 -16.19
C VAL A 810 19.32 3.90 -17.35
N SER A 811 18.57 2.86 -17.70
CA SER A 811 17.36 2.99 -18.54
C SER A 811 16.12 2.71 -17.72
N ARG A 812 15.01 3.37 -18.07
CA ARG A 812 13.73 3.31 -17.39
C ARG A 812 12.62 3.10 -18.40
N LEU A 813 11.60 2.37 -17.99
CA LEU A 813 10.36 2.13 -18.70
C LEU A 813 9.21 2.35 -17.73
N HIS A 814 8.20 3.09 -18.17
CA HIS A 814 6.96 3.30 -17.44
C HIS A 814 5.78 2.94 -18.33
N SER A 815 5.09 1.86 -17.99
CA SER A 815 3.96 1.36 -18.77
C SER A 815 2.74 2.26 -18.60
N ASP A 816 2.01 2.47 -19.68
CA ASP A 816 0.64 2.94 -19.64
C ASP A 816 -0.24 1.86 -18.96
N SER A 817 -1.37 2.22 -18.37
CA SER A 817 -2.17 1.19 -17.67
C SER A 817 -2.87 0.17 -18.53
N GLN A 818 -3.04 0.41 -19.83
CA GLN A 818 -3.57 -0.67 -20.67
C GLN A 818 -2.50 -1.74 -20.85
N TYR A 819 -1.27 -1.50 -20.35
CA TYR A 819 -0.09 -2.31 -20.58
C TYR A 819 0.08 -2.55 -22.08
N ARG A 820 -0.16 -1.50 -22.87
CA ARG A 820 -0.05 -1.51 -24.32
C ARG A 820 1.11 -0.67 -24.79
N THR A 821 1.33 0.49 -24.17
CA THR A 821 2.45 1.34 -24.52
C THR A 821 3.29 1.61 -23.28
N ALA A 822 4.56 1.97 -23.44
CA ALA A 822 5.35 2.45 -22.32
C ALA A 822 6.28 3.58 -22.75
N GLU A 823 6.40 4.57 -21.88
CA GLU A 823 7.39 5.63 -22.02
C GLU A 823 8.75 5.08 -21.59
N TYR A 824 9.80 5.35 -22.36
CA TYR A 824 11.16 5.02 -21.97
C TYR A 824 11.97 6.28 -21.68
N ALA A 825 13.00 6.12 -20.86
CA ALA A 825 14.04 7.10 -20.71
C ALA A 825 15.39 6.43 -20.45
N VAL A 826 16.48 7.08 -20.85
CA VAL A 826 17.83 6.55 -20.60
C VAL A 826 18.79 7.67 -20.25
N LEU A 827 19.68 7.38 -19.30
CA LEU A 827 20.75 8.26 -18.86
C LEU A 827 22.05 7.46 -18.83
N VAL A 828 23.09 7.97 -19.48
CA VAL A 828 24.45 7.43 -19.44
C VAL A 828 25.35 8.54 -18.95
N ARG A 829 26.26 8.20 -18.03
CA ARG A 829 27.22 9.17 -17.50
C ARG A 829 28.05 9.79 -18.63
N SER A 830 28.30 11.10 -18.56
CA SER A 830 28.84 11.87 -19.68
C SER A 830 30.21 11.36 -20.17
N ASP A 831 31.08 10.95 -19.25
CA ASP A 831 32.40 10.34 -19.52
C ASP A 831 32.36 8.91 -20.10
N ARG A 832 31.19 8.24 -20.06
CA ARG A 832 31.00 6.87 -20.58
C ARG A 832 30.25 6.81 -21.90
N LYS A 833 29.88 7.96 -22.47
CA LYS A 833 29.29 8.01 -23.81
C LYS A 833 30.27 7.50 -24.89
N GLY A 834 29.72 6.96 -25.97
CA GLY A 834 30.51 6.41 -27.09
C GLY A 834 30.97 4.96 -26.93
N HIS A 835 30.80 4.34 -25.76
CA HIS A 835 31.22 2.95 -25.48
C HIS A 835 30.10 1.91 -25.70
N GLY A 836 28.97 2.32 -26.29
CA GLY A 836 27.83 1.42 -26.56
C GLY A 836 26.89 1.16 -25.37
N LEU A 837 27.11 1.78 -24.20
CA LEU A 837 26.31 1.55 -23.00
C LEU A 837 24.82 1.88 -23.18
N GLY A 838 24.51 2.99 -23.86
CA GLY A 838 23.13 3.37 -24.16
C GLY A 838 22.39 2.32 -25.00
N TRP A 839 23.08 1.71 -25.97
CA TRP A 839 22.53 0.62 -26.78
C TRP A 839 22.27 -0.63 -25.94
N ALA A 840 23.21 -1.01 -25.06
CA ALA A 840 23.03 -2.16 -24.18
C ALA A 840 21.80 -2.00 -23.28
N LEU A 841 21.65 -0.84 -22.64
CA LEU A 841 20.51 -0.51 -21.78
C LEU A 841 19.19 -0.47 -22.56
N MET A 842 19.15 0.20 -23.71
CA MET A 842 17.93 0.28 -24.54
C MET A 842 17.53 -1.08 -25.10
N THR A 843 18.50 -1.89 -25.54
CA THR A 843 18.24 -3.25 -26.05
C THR A 843 17.65 -4.14 -24.96
N GLU A 844 18.16 -4.04 -23.72
CA GLU A 844 17.59 -4.72 -22.57
C GLU A 844 16.14 -4.29 -22.31
N LEU A 845 15.89 -2.99 -22.34
CA LEU A 845 14.58 -2.42 -22.09
C LEU A 845 13.54 -2.88 -23.13
N ILE A 846 13.92 -2.92 -24.42
CA ILE A 846 13.08 -3.43 -25.50
C ILE A 846 12.77 -4.92 -25.30
N ARG A 847 13.77 -5.72 -24.92
CA ARG A 847 13.60 -7.16 -24.61
C ARG A 847 12.59 -7.36 -23.47
N TYR A 848 12.72 -6.56 -22.41
CA TYR A 848 11.77 -6.56 -21.31
C TYR A 848 10.36 -6.17 -21.77
N ALA A 849 10.22 -5.08 -22.51
CA ALA A 849 8.94 -4.60 -23.00
C ALA A 849 8.18 -5.66 -23.83
N LYS A 850 8.90 -6.37 -24.72
CA LYS A 850 8.34 -7.49 -25.50
C LYS A 850 7.88 -8.64 -24.60
N SER A 851 8.65 -8.98 -23.57
CA SER A 851 8.29 -10.06 -22.63
C SER A 851 7.04 -9.75 -21.81
N GLU A 852 6.78 -8.46 -21.54
CA GLU A 852 5.58 -7.97 -20.86
C GLU A 852 4.37 -7.86 -21.80
N GLY A 853 4.54 -8.09 -23.10
CA GLY A 853 3.49 -8.00 -24.11
C GLY A 853 3.11 -6.56 -24.49
N LEU A 854 3.98 -5.58 -24.23
CA LEU A 854 3.78 -4.21 -24.69
C LEU A 854 3.75 -4.17 -26.23
N LEU A 855 2.87 -3.32 -26.76
CA LEU A 855 2.66 -3.12 -28.19
C LEU A 855 3.55 -2.00 -28.74
N GLU A 856 3.88 -1.00 -27.94
CA GLU A 856 4.68 0.16 -28.38
C GLU A 856 5.57 0.71 -27.26
N LEU A 857 6.76 1.20 -27.61
CA LEU A 857 7.58 2.05 -26.75
C LEU A 857 7.64 3.45 -27.33
N HIS A 858 7.55 4.48 -26.50
CA HIS A 858 7.69 5.88 -26.94
C HIS A 858 8.53 6.70 -25.96
N GLY A 859 8.98 7.88 -26.38
CA GLY A 859 9.65 8.82 -25.49
C GLY A 859 9.88 10.17 -26.16
N ASP A 860 10.09 11.17 -25.33
CA ASP A 860 10.32 12.55 -25.74
C ASP A 860 11.82 12.85 -25.73
N VAL A 861 12.34 13.30 -26.86
CA VAL A 861 13.78 13.56 -27.04
C VAL A 861 13.96 14.98 -27.55
N LEU A 862 14.84 15.78 -26.95
CA LEU A 862 15.15 17.11 -27.49
C LEU A 862 15.67 17.01 -28.93
N GLN A 863 15.21 17.92 -29.80
CA GLN A 863 15.68 18.01 -31.18
C GLN A 863 17.19 18.23 -31.29
N SER A 864 17.79 18.86 -30.27
CA SER A 864 19.24 19.07 -30.18
C SER A 864 20.04 17.82 -29.79
N ASN A 865 19.39 16.71 -29.39
CA ASN A 865 20.06 15.49 -28.96
C ASN A 865 20.24 14.48 -30.11
N ASP A 866 21.14 14.82 -31.04
CA ASP A 866 21.43 14.01 -32.24
C ASP A 866 21.83 12.56 -31.91
N GLY A 867 22.61 12.37 -30.85
CA GLY A 867 23.08 11.06 -30.42
C GLY A 867 21.93 10.13 -30.02
N MET A 868 20.96 10.64 -29.26
CA MET A 868 19.76 9.87 -28.88
C MET A 868 18.91 9.53 -30.10
N GLN A 869 18.68 10.50 -31.00
CA GLN A 869 17.88 10.26 -32.20
C GLN A 869 18.54 9.22 -33.13
N GLN A 870 19.87 9.26 -33.27
CA GLN A 870 20.60 8.26 -34.06
C GLN A 870 20.48 6.87 -33.46
N MET A 871 20.62 6.73 -32.14
CA MET A 871 20.41 5.46 -31.44
C MET A 871 18.98 4.95 -31.62
N CYS A 872 17.97 5.82 -31.47
CA CYS A 872 16.57 5.47 -31.68
C CYS A 872 16.33 4.92 -33.09
N ARG A 873 16.80 5.62 -34.13
CA ARG A 873 16.69 5.16 -35.53
C ARG A 873 17.37 3.82 -35.74
N ALA A 874 18.56 3.62 -35.17
CA ALA A 874 19.31 2.37 -35.28
C ALA A 874 18.60 1.17 -34.60
N LEU A 875 17.85 1.43 -33.53
CA LEU A 875 17.02 0.44 -32.83
C LEU A 875 15.64 0.24 -33.48
N GLY A 876 15.33 0.98 -34.54
CA GLY A 876 14.09 0.87 -35.32
C GLY A 876 12.95 1.77 -34.84
N PHE A 877 13.22 2.76 -33.99
CA PHE A 877 12.22 3.79 -33.65
C PHE A 877 11.96 4.70 -34.85
N GLN A 878 10.70 5.06 -35.03
CA GLN A 878 10.28 6.19 -35.85
C GLN A 878 10.52 7.48 -35.06
N VAL A 879 10.96 8.53 -35.75
CA VAL A 879 11.25 9.85 -35.15
C VAL A 879 10.43 10.89 -35.91
N ALA A 880 9.58 11.62 -35.19
CA ALA A 880 8.77 12.72 -35.71
C ALA A 880 8.98 13.97 -34.85
N SER A 881 8.76 15.17 -35.41
CA SER A 881 8.73 16.39 -34.60
C SER A 881 7.41 16.49 -33.85
N ASP A 882 7.45 16.94 -32.60
CA ASP A 882 6.24 17.20 -31.83
C ASP A 882 5.46 18.38 -32.48
N PRO A 883 4.16 18.21 -32.80
CA PRO A 883 3.32 19.29 -33.32
C PRO A 883 3.13 20.47 -32.36
N GLU A 884 3.21 20.25 -31.05
CA GLU A 884 2.96 21.26 -30.01
C GLU A 884 4.24 21.94 -29.54
N ASP A 885 5.38 21.23 -29.52
CA ASP A 885 6.69 21.79 -29.19
C ASP A 885 7.78 21.42 -30.22
N PRO A 886 8.12 22.33 -31.16
CA PRO A 886 9.15 22.08 -32.16
C PRO A 886 10.55 21.79 -31.60
N ALA A 887 10.81 22.04 -30.32
CA ALA A 887 12.07 21.68 -29.66
C ALA A 887 12.16 20.20 -29.26
N VAL A 888 11.05 19.46 -29.36
CA VAL A 888 10.92 18.04 -28.99
C VAL A 888 10.70 17.17 -30.23
N ALA A 889 11.35 16.02 -30.25
CA ALA A 889 11.14 14.93 -31.18
C ALA A 889 10.46 13.78 -30.45
N LEU A 890 9.29 13.39 -30.94
CA LEU A 890 8.57 12.21 -30.49
C LEU A 890 9.18 10.99 -31.16
N VAL A 891 9.62 10.01 -30.37
CA VAL A 891 10.13 8.75 -30.91
C VAL A 891 9.26 7.59 -30.47
N SER A 892 8.95 6.67 -31.39
CA SER A 892 8.10 5.51 -31.11
C SER A 892 8.58 4.24 -31.81
N LEU A 893 8.40 3.09 -31.17
CA LEU A 893 8.77 1.77 -31.65
C LEU A 893 7.59 0.82 -31.49
N ASP A 894 7.06 0.33 -32.62
CA ASP A 894 6.03 -0.71 -32.63
C ASP A 894 6.65 -2.09 -32.40
N LEU A 895 6.38 -2.65 -31.22
CA LEU A 895 6.92 -3.94 -30.77
C LEU A 895 6.26 -5.15 -31.43
N ARG A 896 5.16 -4.97 -32.18
CA ARG A 896 4.46 -6.05 -32.89
C ARG A 896 5.12 -6.41 -34.21
N THR A 897 5.90 -5.49 -34.77
CA THR A 897 6.47 -5.59 -36.12
C THR A 897 7.89 -6.12 -36.17
N GLN A 898 8.54 -6.30 -35.01
CA GLN A 898 9.93 -6.73 -34.87
C GLN A 898 10.10 -8.10 -34.22
#